data_AF-A0AAU9L6M1-F1
#
_entry.id   AF-A0AAU9L6M1-F1
#
_cell.length_a   1.000
_cell.length_b   1.000
_cell.length_c   1.000
_cell.angle_alpha   90.00
_cell.angle_beta   90.00
_cell.angle_gamma   90.00
#
_symmetry.space_group_name_H-M   'P 1'
#
loop_
_entity.id
_entity.type
_entity.pdbx_description
1 polymer ?
#
loop_
_entity_poly.entity_id
_entity_poly.type
_entity_poly.pdbx_seq_one_letter_code
_entity_poly.pdbx_strand_id
1 'polypeptide(L)'
;MSATSNRQSIQLDKKEHNAIAEQFPSVLDNKTQQLLFPMVFPNVRYFFFPFRFLGYWIKRKIWAEDSHAPQARTLLDDIIYGEGPRFRVATKELYFTDMHDKKVVKYSLVTRKRTIVYEDSEDMLSGLGWLPDGRLLISSMNKRQVIVHDEKTKATKIYADVKHVTQVRANDMVVAIAGRAFVGSFGFHFADSVSIRSSTIISVGTDRSVRVEATGVVFPNGMVITPDGKTLIVGETFEGRLTAYDIGEDEKLLNRRVWADVGSLIDGICLDAEGCVWASIVQSGLYPTGGGLVRVKEGGEITDVLGFGANGITNSVFACQLGTDDDGKHQLFFMEAVTAYDHLIWKDGPEAARKNGLMRAIEVKVGPARILDNDSLKSPVVTAESTLQGKQPVEEKTLQQEEEEEQVLAEDYTALGMTTLWPDSRRYLRSLVLGRECRNVFNLEPNTIFLNQNAYGVAPKPVMQAQAHFVNKMEMNPDRFMRREAPLMLRQAASHIARFIHADAEDVVFVTNATTGMNAVLQSLDLQNDDEVLCLNLTYSAVLNTLRHLCYCTQEFVELKVVDVVLPIESYDLLVEQVADAITSNTRLAVLDHIASTTGFVLPLEKLIPVFHARNIPVLVDGASAPGQLPLNINELGADFYVGTAYKWLFGCKSCSFLHVSKAYQNTVRPVVTSLAYGQGFIEEFAIQGTRDEANFLTIVSALDFYESVGVSRVYAHNKSLIDWAGEYLATTWKTNVLLPNWQRAPFVCNVRIPVEWPMTLEGTPMSHDEAIPLCDAIMDFLDDQYRIVVRVVPFQNQLYARISAQIYNERKDYEQLGRAMVEVTNTPTLGDYLARMRL
;
A
#
# COMPACT_ATOMS: atom_id res chain seq x y z
N MET A 1 36.08 26.00 48.42
CA MET A 1 35.66 25.56 49.77
C MET A 1 34.18 25.22 49.66
N SER A 2 33.87 23.97 49.34
CA SER A 2 33.62 22.86 50.27
C SER A 2 32.21 22.91 50.88
N ALA A 3 31.46 21.87 50.54
CA ALA A 3 30.13 21.55 50.99
C ALA A 3 30.06 21.21 52.48
N THR A 4 28.85 21.31 53.05
CA THR A 4 28.38 20.43 54.12
C THR A 4 26.85 20.32 54.05
N SER A 5 26.32 19.15 53.71
CA SER A 5 25.06 18.67 54.29
C SER A 5 25.20 17.20 54.65
N ASN A 6 24.85 16.92 55.92
CA ASN A 6 24.93 15.63 56.57
C ASN A 6 23.82 14.69 56.07
N ARG A 7 24.20 13.42 55.85
CA ARG A 7 23.30 12.26 55.81
C ARG A 7 23.18 11.65 57.21
N GLN A 8 21.98 11.27 57.63
CA GLN A 8 21.63 10.12 58.49
C GLN A 8 20.19 9.73 58.11
N SER A 9 19.94 8.70 57.29
CA SER A 9 19.87 7.25 57.59
C SER A 9 18.69 6.85 58.49
N ILE A 10 17.64 6.30 57.89
CA ILE A 10 16.81 5.26 58.51
C ILE A 10 16.77 4.09 57.51
N GLN A 11 17.47 3.02 57.87
CA GLN A 11 17.35 1.70 57.26
C GLN A 11 16.01 1.09 57.68
N LEU A 12 15.22 0.64 56.71
CA LEU A 12 14.19 -0.38 56.91
C LEU A 12 14.48 -1.58 56.00
N ASP A 13 14.13 -2.73 56.55
CA ASP A 13 14.62 -4.08 56.32
C ASP A 13 14.69 -4.58 54.87
N LYS A 14 15.81 -5.22 54.53
CA LYS A 14 16.14 -5.79 53.21
C LYS A 14 15.73 -7.26 53.05
N LYS A 15 14.89 -7.81 53.93
CA LYS A 15 14.65 -9.26 54.00
C LYS A 15 13.42 -9.81 53.27
N GLU A 16 12.52 -8.99 52.77
CA GLU A 16 11.36 -9.47 51.98
C GLU A 16 11.47 -9.26 50.46
N HIS A 17 12.48 -8.53 49.97
CA HIS A 17 12.67 -8.33 48.52
C HIS A 17 13.40 -9.48 47.80
N ASN A 18 13.99 -10.44 48.53
CA ASN A 18 14.82 -11.47 47.92
C ASN A 18 14.07 -12.76 47.54
N ALA A 19 12.76 -12.88 47.78
CA ALA A 19 11.99 -14.08 47.45
C ALA A 19 11.31 -14.04 46.07
N ILE A 20 11.39 -12.93 45.33
CA ILE A 20 10.79 -12.79 43.98
C ILE A 20 11.88 -12.71 42.89
N ALA A 21 13.16 -12.55 43.27
CA ALA A 21 14.27 -12.34 42.34
C ALA A 21 14.82 -13.63 41.69
N GLU A 22 14.33 -14.82 42.04
CA GLU A 22 14.90 -16.11 41.58
C GLU A 22 14.23 -16.71 40.32
N GLN A 23 13.32 -16.02 39.63
CA GLN A 23 12.66 -16.59 38.44
C GLN A 23 12.92 -15.93 37.09
N PHE A 24 13.67 -14.83 36.99
CA PHE A 24 14.03 -14.27 35.69
C PHE A 24 15.45 -13.67 35.71
N PRO A 25 16.37 -14.10 34.82
CA PRO A 25 17.69 -13.50 34.73
C PRO A 25 17.57 -12.00 34.44
N SER A 26 18.12 -11.18 35.34
CA SER A 26 18.23 -9.74 35.13
C SER A 26 19.17 -9.48 33.95
N VAL A 27 18.65 -8.81 32.92
CA VAL A 27 19.27 -8.46 31.63
C VAL A 27 19.10 -9.57 30.57
N LEU A 28 18.06 -9.42 29.73
CA LEU A 28 17.95 -10.12 28.45
C LEU A 28 19.17 -9.77 27.59
N ASP A 29 19.80 -10.76 26.96
CA ASP A 29 20.92 -10.49 26.05
C ASP A 29 20.47 -9.62 24.86
N ASN A 30 21.43 -8.95 24.20
CA ASN A 30 21.13 -8.05 23.07
C ASN A 30 20.42 -8.75 21.91
N LYS A 31 20.62 -10.06 21.73
CA LYS A 31 19.93 -10.85 20.69
C LYS A 31 18.45 -11.00 21.01
N THR A 32 18.11 -11.26 22.26
CA THR A 32 16.73 -11.46 22.73
C THR A 32 15.97 -10.14 22.73
N GLN A 33 16.63 -9.02 23.06
CA GLN A 33 16.03 -7.68 22.90
C GLN A 33 15.79 -7.30 21.43
N GLN A 34 16.70 -7.66 20.51
CA GLN A 34 16.50 -7.44 19.07
C GLN A 34 15.38 -8.31 18.49
N LEU A 35 15.21 -9.53 19.00
CA LEU A 35 14.14 -10.47 18.60
C LEU A 35 12.75 -10.01 19.09
N LEU A 36 12.66 -9.46 20.30
CA LEU A 36 11.39 -8.98 20.86
C LEU A 36 10.96 -7.63 20.30
N PHE A 37 11.91 -6.75 19.95
CA PHE A 37 11.65 -5.36 19.55
C PHE A 37 12.42 -4.95 18.27
N PRO A 38 12.11 -5.56 17.10
CA PRO A 38 12.68 -5.16 15.83
C PRO A 38 12.33 -3.70 15.50
N MET A 39 13.25 -3.00 14.82
CA MET A 39 13.00 -1.65 14.31
C MET A 39 11.89 -1.69 13.26
N VAL A 40 11.01 -0.70 13.31
CA VAL A 40 9.91 -0.55 12.37
C VAL A 40 9.87 0.90 11.91
N PHE A 41 9.82 1.11 10.60
CA PHE A 41 9.55 2.43 10.06
C PHE A 41 8.05 2.70 10.18
N PRO A 42 7.62 3.74 10.91
CA PRO A 42 6.20 4.03 11.02
C PRO A 42 5.66 4.38 9.63
N ASN A 43 4.41 4.02 9.36
CA ASN A 43 3.79 4.37 8.09
C ASN A 43 3.52 5.88 8.05
N VAL A 44 4.46 6.62 7.46
CA VAL A 44 4.44 8.09 7.38
C VAL A 44 3.14 8.64 6.77
N ARG A 45 2.39 7.83 6.00
CA ARG A 45 1.11 8.22 5.41
C ARG A 45 0.04 8.53 6.45
N TYR A 46 0.06 7.91 7.64
CA TYR A 46 -0.93 8.18 8.69
C TYR A 46 -0.63 9.47 9.49
N PHE A 47 0.53 10.08 9.28
CA PHE A 47 0.83 11.42 9.81
C PHE A 47 0.27 12.55 8.94
N PHE A 48 -0.20 12.22 7.73
CA PHE A 48 -0.98 13.13 6.88
C PHE A 48 -2.47 12.80 7.05
N PHE A 49 -3.33 13.80 6.85
CA PHE A 49 -4.77 13.61 7.01
C PHE A 49 -5.24 12.43 6.14
N PRO A 50 -5.88 11.40 6.72
CA PRO A 50 -6.04 10.15 6.01
C PRO A 50 -7.12 10.27 4.93
N PHE A 51 -6.72 10.03 3.68
CA PHE A 51 -7.59 10.13 2.49
C PHE A 51 -8.89 9.30 2.61
N ARG A 52 -8.86 8.20 3.36
CA ARG A 52 -10.04 7.36 3.68
C ARG A 52 -11.12 8.14 4.43
N PHE A 53 -10.73 9.13 5.23
CA PHE A 53 -11.62 10.02 5.98
C PHE A 53 -11.91 11.33 5.25
N LEU A 54 -11.26 11.62 4.12
CA LEU A 54 -11.47 12.87 3.36
C LEU A 54 -12.91 12.99 2.83
N GLY A 55 -13.50 11.90 2.34
CA GLY A 55 -14.91 11.90 1.94
C GLY A 55 -15.85 12.20 3.10
N TYR A 56 -15.60 11.60 4.27
CA TYR A 56 -16.37 11.85 5.48
C TYR A 56 -16.18 13.29 5.99
N TRP A 57 -14.94 13.78 6.04
CA TRP A 57 -14.60 15.14 6.46
C TRP A 57 -15.18 16.21 5.52
N ILE A 58 -15.09 16.04 4.19
CA ILE A 58 -15.71 16.96 3.22
C ILE A 58 -17.23 16.94 3.38
N LYS A 59 -17.86 15.75 3.44
CA LYS A 59 -19.31 15.63 3.65
C LYS A 59 -19.73 16.32 4.95
N ARG A 60 -18.98 16.13 6.03
CA ARG A 60 -19.21 16.74 7.35
C ARG A 60 -19.02 18.25 7.33
N LYS A 61 -18.03 18.76 6.60
CA LYS A 61 -17.71 20.19 6.51
C LYS A 61 -18.70 20.96 5.63
N ILE A 62 -19.19 20.33 4.55
CA ILE A 62 -20.20 20.93 3.64
C ILE A 62 -21.61 20.81 4.24
N TRP A 63 -21.91 19.73 4.97
CA TRP A 63 -23.23 19.43 5.54
C TRP A 63 -23.24 19.59 7.07
N ALA A 64 -22.37 20.44 7.63
CA ALA A 64 -22.25 20.67 9.07
C ALA A 64 -23.52 21.27 9.71
N GLU A 65 -24.44 21.77 8.89
CA GLU A 65 -25.67 22.48 9.30
C GLU A 65 -26.92 21.59 9.33
N ASP A 66 -26.79 20.28 9.57
CA ASP A 66 -27.96 19.48 9.95
C ASP A 66 -28.37 19.78 11.40
N SER A 67 -29.41 20.60 11.56
CA SER A 67 -29.98 20.97 12.87
C SER A 67 -30.55 19.78 13.66
N HIS A 68 -30.72 18.61 13.03
CA HIS A 68 -31.21 17.39 13.66
C HIS A 68 -30.09 16.40 14.02
N ALA A 69 -28.84 16.66 13.62
CA ALA A 69 -27.72 15.80 13.96
C ALA A 69 -27.33 15.92 15.45
N PRO A 70 -27.05 14.80 16.15
CA PRO A 70 -26.71 14.83 17.56
C PRO A 70 -25.44 15.65 17.84
N GLN A 71 -25.47 16.45 18.89
CA GLN A 71 -24.36 17.30 19.32
C GLN A 71 -23.72 16.75 20.59
N ALA A 72 -22.39 16.77 20.65
CA ALA A 72 -21.64 16.34 21.82
C ALA A 72 -21.75 17.38 22.93
N ARG A 73 -22.08 16.92 24.14
CA ARG A 73 -22.14 17.75 25.36
C ARG A 73 -20.91 17.56 26.22
N THR A 74 -20.44 18.62 26.85
CA THR A 74 -19.36 18.54 27.85
C THR A 74 -19.92 18.04 29.17
N LEU A 75 -19.30 17.01 29.74
CA LEU A 75 -19.63 16.46 31.06
C LEU A 75 -18.67 16.95 32.14
N LEU A 76 -17.39 17.04 31.79
CA LEU A 76 -16.32 17.44 32.70
C LEU A 76 -15.24 18.18 31.91
N ASP A 77 -14.72 19.25 32.51
CA ASP A 77 -13.59 20.05 32.07
C ASP A 77 -12.45 19.98 33.10
N ASP A 78 -11.40 20.79 32.95
CA ASP A 78 -10.22 20.82 33.83
C ASP A 78 -9.52 19.45 33.88
N ILE A 79 -9.30 18.88 32.70
CA ILE A 79 -8.54 17.65 32.45
C ILE A 79 -7.30 18.05 31.65
N ILE A 80 -6.12 17.54 32.03
CA ILE A 80 -4.89 17.78 31.28
C ILE A 80 -4.84 16.88 30.05
N TYR A 81 -4.94 15.57 30.26
CA TYR A 81 -4.94 14.60 29.15
C TYR A 81 -5.62 13.29 29.56
N GLY A 82 -6.87 13.17 29.14
CA GLY A 82 -7.75 12.09 29.55
C GLY A 82 -7.62 10.83 28.69
N GLU A 83 -7.45 9.69 29.34
CA GLU A 83 -7.21 8.39 28.70
C GLU A 83 -8.01 7.25 29.33
N GLY A 84 -8.15 6.17 28.56
CA GLY A 84 -8.68 4.88 29.05
C GLY A 84 -10.01 4.95 29.83
N PRO A 85 -11.05 5.66 29.37
CA PRO A 85 -12.32 5.72 30.07
C PRO A 85 -12.95 4.32 30.18
N ARG A 86 -13.57 4.05 31.32
CA ARG A 86 -14.28 2.80 31.63
C ARG A 86 -15.59 3.12 32.34
N PHE A 87 -16.68 2.55 31.84
CA PHE A 87 -18.01 2.81 32.36
C PHE A 87 -18.51 1.66 33.25
N ARG A 88 -18.94 1.99 34.47
CA ARG A 88 -19.60 1.07 35.39
C ARG A 88 -21.11 1.22 35.25
N VAL A 89 -21.75 0.27 34.55
CA VAL A 89 -23.21 0.29 34.30
C VAL A 89 -24.00 0.33 35.61
N ALA A 90 -23.62 -0.47 36.60
CA ALA A 90 -24.36 -0.60 37.86
C ALA A 90 -24.40 0.71 38.68
N THR A 91 -23.33 1.50 38.65
CA THR A 91 -23.20 2.74 39.43
C THR A 91 -23.36 4.01 38.59
N LYS A 92 -23.43 3.87 37.26
CA LYS A 92 -23.39 4.98 36.30
C LYS A 92 -22.19 5.90 36.52
N GLU A 93 -21.03 5.30 36.76
CA GLU A 93 -19.77 5.99 37.00
C GLU A 93 -18.79 5.78 35.85
N LEU A 94 -18.07 6.84 35.49
CA LEU A 94 -16.96 6.82 34.54
C LEU A 94 -15.65 6.92 35.30
N TYR A 95 -14.74 6.01 35.03
CA TYR A 95 -13.36 6.03 35.51
C TYR A 95 -12.46 6.34 34.33
N PHE A 96 -11.45 7.17 34.50
CA PHE A 96 -10.47 7.47 33.47
C PHE A 96 -9.16 7.92 34.13
N THR A 97 -8.07 7.89 33.38
CA THR A 97 -6.80 8.47 33.82
C THR A 97 -6.62 9.85 33.22
N ASP A 98 -6.27 10.82 34.05
CA ASP A 98 -5.62 12.03 33.59
C ASP A 98 -4.11 11.77 33.60
N MET A 99 -3.58 11.36 32.45
CA MET A 99 -2.24 10.82 32.30
C MET A 99 -1.17 11.81 32.75
N HIS A 100 -1.33 13.09 32.41
CA HIS A 100 -0.38 14.14 32.73
C HIS A 100 -0.65 14.81 34.08
N ASP A 101 -1.88 14.80 34.60
CA ASP A 101 -2.15 15.17 36.01
C ASP A 101 -1.87 14.02 36.99
N LYS A 102 -1.49 12.85 36.47
CA LYS A 102 -1.07 11.65 37.20
C LYS A 102 -2.12 11.13 38.18
N LYS A 103 -3.39 11.17 37.76
CA LYS A 103 -4.54 10.80 38.58
C LYS A 103 -5.46 9.82 37.88
N VAL A 104 -6.04 8.92 38.66
CA VAL A 104 -7.26 8.21 38.28
C VAL A 104 -8.43 9.01 38.80
N VAL A 105 -9.32 9.40 37.90
CA VAL A 105 -10.50 10.22 38.21
C VAL A 105 -11.76 9.39 38.01
N LYS A 106 -12.69 9.55 38.94
CA LYS A 106 -14.05 9.02 38.87
C LYS A 106 -15.04 10.16 38.71
N TYR A 107 -15.95 10.03 37.75
CA TYR A 107 -17.04 10.95 37.51
C TYR A 107 -18.39 10.22 37.60
N SER A 108 -19.27 10.68 38.49
CA SER A 108 -20.63 10.13 38.60
C SER A 108 -21.59 10.89 37.69
N LEU A 109 -22.28 10.16 36.79
CA LEU A 109 -23.35 10.75 35.98
C LEU A 109 -24.55 11.16 36.85
N VAL A 110 -24.79 10.44 37.94
CA VAL A 110 -25.91 10.72 38.85
C VAL A 110 -25.67 11.99 39.66
N THR A 111 -24.52 12.10 40.32
CA THR A 111 -24.25 13.24 41.21
C THR A 111 -23.56 14.40 40.51
N ARG A 112 -23.09 14.21 39.27
CA ARG A 112 -22.28 15.18 38.50
C ARG A 112 -21.01 15.63 39.24
N LYS A 113 -20.42 14.74 40.05
CA LYS A 113 -19.23 15.04 40.86
C LYS A 113 -18.01 14.25 40.37
N ARG A 114 -16.86 14.93 40.38
CA ARG A 114 -15.53 14.32 40.20
C ARG A 114 -14.93 13.89 41.54
N THR A 115 -14.21 12.78 41.58
CA THR A 115 -13.49 12.28 42.76
C THR A 115 -12.16 11.67 42.31
N ILE A 116 -11.08 11.96 43.05
CA ILE A 116 -9.78 11.33 42.81
C ILE A 116 -9.79 9.94 43.45
N VAL A 117 -9.58 8.92 42.63
CA VAL A 117 -9.52 7.53 43.06
C VAL A 117 -8.13 7.20 43.55
N TYR A 118 -7.12 7.58 42.76
CA TYR A 118 -5.71 7.34 43.02
C TYR A 118 -4.86 8.43 42.38
N GLU A 119 -3.70 8.73 42.96
CA GLU A 119 -2.72 9.66 42.41
C GLU A 119 -1.30 9.14 42.64
N ASP A 120 -0.40 9.37 41.68
CA ASP A 120 1.03 9.10 41.80
C ASP A 120 1.80 10.33 41.32
N SER A 121 2.38 11.11 42.25
CA SER A 121 3.09 12.34 41.89
C SER A 121 4.36 12.08 41.05
N GLU A 122 4.85 10.84 41.02
CA GLU A 122 6.11 10.48 40.37
C GLU A 122 5.93 9.84 38.98
N ASP A 123 4.78 9.24 38.68
CA ASP A 123 4.57 8.51 37.41
C ASP A 123 3.27 8.88 36.68
N MET A 124 3.27 8.69 35.36
CA MET A 124 2.07 8.80 34.54
C MET A 124 1.25 7.52 34.63
N LEU A 125 -0.07 7.66 34.53
CA LEU A 125 -1.03 6.57 34.66
C LEU A 125 -1.84 6.43 33.37
N SER A 126 -2.13 5.19 32.96
CA SER A 126 -2.94 4.90 31.77
C SER A 126 -3.98 3.80 32.02
N GLY A 127 -3.89 2.67 31.32
CA GLY A 127 -4.94 1.65 31.22
C GLY A 127 -5.52 1.22 32.57
N LEU A 128 -6.83 1.00 32.56
CA LEU A 128 -7.64 0.62 33.72
C LEU A 128 -8.41 -0.68 33.48
N GLY A 129 -8.57 -1.47 34.54
CA GLY A 129 -9.47 -2.62 34.56
C GLY A 129 -9.66 -3.14 35.98
N TRP A 130 -10.58 -4.08 36.19
CA TRP A 130 -10.87 -4.58 37.52
C TRP A 130 -10.67 -6.08 37.63
N LEU A 131 -10.08 -6.48 38.74
CA LEU A 131 -10.08 -7.87 39.15
C LEU A 131 -11.51 -8.34 39.45
N PRO A 132 -11.78 -9.66 39.41
CA PRO A 132 -13.10 -10.21 39.74
C PRO A 132 -13.57 -9.85 41.15
N ASP A 133 -12.65 -9.58 42.08
CA ASP A 133 -12.95 -9.15 43.44
C ASP A 133 -13.27 -7.65 43.58
N GLY A 134 -13.27 -6.92 42.47
CA GLY A 134 -13.63 -5.50 42.38
C GLY A 134 -12.49 -4.52 42.62
N ARG A 135 -11.27 -4.98 42.94
CA ARG A 135 -10.10 -4.09 43.05
C ARG A 135 -9.68 -3.58 41.68
N LEU A 136 -9.23 -2.32 41.63
CA LEU A 136 -8.85 -1.63 40.41
C LEU A 136 -7.38 -1.94 40.08
N LEU A 137 -7.12 -2.36 38.85
CA LEU A 137 -5.78 -2.40 38.25
C LEU A 137 -5.52 -1.11 37.46
N ILE A 138 -4.31 -0.59 37.62
CA ILE A 138 -3.84 0.66 37.01
C ILE A 138 -2.48 0.41 36.37
N SER A 139 -2.31 0.82 35.11
CA SER A 139 -1.02 0.79 34.41
C SER A 139 -0.17 2.00 34.81
N SER A 140 1.00 1.74 35.41
CA SER A 140 2.02 2.74 35.77
C SER A 140 3.06 2.80 34.65
N MET A 141 3.06 3.90 33.90
CA MET A 141 3.67 3.93 32.58
C MET A 141 5.20 3.91 32.62
N ASN A 142 5.86 4.89 33.28
CA ASN A 142 7.32 4.98 33.27
C ASN A 142 7.96 4.01 34.26
N LYS A 143 7.29 3.72 35.39
CA LYS A 143 7.72 2.68 36.33
C LYS A 143 7.58 1.28 35.71
N ARG A 144 6.74 1.12 34.67
CA ARG A 144 6.46 -0.15 33.96
C ARG A 144 5.95 -1.22 34.93
N GLN A 145 4.88 -0.87 35.63
CA GLN A 145 4.26 -1.72 36.66
C GLN A 145 2.74 -1.73 36.49
N VAL A 146 2.11 -2.84 36.85
CA VAL A 146 0.67 -2.88 37.08
C VAL A 146 0.45 -2.74 38.58
N ILE A 147 -0.38 -1.79 38.97
CA ILE A 147 -0.69 -1.46 40.36
C ILE A 147 -2.11 -1.94 40.66
N VAL A 148 -2.34 -2.50 41.85
CA VAL A 148 -3.68 -2.78 42.36
C VAL A 148 -4.05 -1.76 43.45
N HIS A 149 -5.23 -1.16 43.31
CA HIS A 149 -5.80 -0.20 44.24
C HIS A 149 -7.16 -0.70 44.76
N ASP A 150 -7.32 -0.68 46.08
CA ASP A 150 -8.59 -0.93 46.74
C ASP A 150 -9.19 0.40 47.19
N GLU A 151 -10.30 0.79 46.55
CA GLU A 151 -10.97 2.06 46.83
C GLU A 151 -11.54 2.16 48.25
N LYS A 152 -11.91 1.04 48.88
CA LYS A 152 -12.52 1.02 50.20
C LYS A 152 -11.48 1.27 51.29
N THR A 153 -10.34 0.60 51.17
CA THR A 153 -9.24 0.70 52.15
C THR A 153 -8.23 1.79 51.80
N LYS A 154 -8.29 2.32 50.57
CA LYS A 154 -7.29 3.21 49.96
C LYS A 154 -5.89 2.59 49.87
N ALA A 155 -5.78 1.26 50.05
CA ALA A 155 -4.52 0.56 49.95
C ALA A 155 -4.11 0.37 48.49
N THR A 156 -2.84 0.64 48.22
CA THR A 156 -2.22 0.47 46.90
C THR A 156 -1.00 -0.43 47.01
N LYS A 157 -0.85 -1.38 46.09
CA LYS A 157 0.32 -2.28 46.02
C LYS A 157 0.71 -2.55 44.57
N ILE A 158 1.98 -2.87 44.35
CA ILE A 158 2.43 -3.41 43.06
C ILE A 158 1.74 -4.77 42.87
N TYR A 159 1.05 -4.91 41.74
CA TYR A 159 0.42 -6.15 41.32
C TYR A 159 1.38 -7.02 40.50
N ALA A 160 2.08 -6.42 39.54
CA ALA A 160 3.16 -7.05 38.79
C ALA A 160 4.18 -6.01 38.27
N ASP A 161 5.46 -6.40 38.20
CA ASP A 161 6.50 -5.64 37.51
C ASP A 161 6.68 -6.19 36.09
N VAL A 162 6.52 -5.32 35.09
CA VAL A 162 6.52 -5.71 33.67
C VAL A 162 7.71 -5.13 32.92
N LYS A 163 8.68 -4.55 33.65
CA LYS A 163 9.84 -3.85 33.09
C LYS A 163 10.71 -4.73 32.19
N HIS A 164 10.80 -6.02 32.49
CA HIS A 164 11.65 -6.95 31.75
C HIS A 164 11.07 -7.38 30.40
N VAL A 165 9.77 -7.22 30.21
CA VAL A 165 9.04 -7.64 29.00
C VAL A 165 8.42 -6.45 28.26
N THR A 166 8.72 -5.22 28.67
CA THR A 166 8.27 -3.98 28.02
C THR A 166 9.47 -3.06 27.81
N GLN A 167 9.52 -2.34 26.69
CA GLN A 167 10.73 -1.61 26.31
C GLN A 167 10.79 -0.18 26.87
N VAL A 168 9.75 0.64 26.64
CA VAL A 168 9.79 2.08 26.98
C VAL A 168 8.81 2.42 28.10
N ARG A 169 7.50 2.33 27.86
CA ARG A 169 6.45 2.62 28.84
C ARG A 169 5.38 1.53 28.79
N ALA A 170 4.84 1.12 29.94
CA ALA A 170 3.58 0.38 29.94
C ALA A 170 2.47 1.31 29.44
N ASN A 171 1.47 0.76 28.76
CA ASN A 171 0.42 1.54 28.13
C ASN A 171 -0.97 0.99 28.49
N ASP A 172 -1.84 0.86 27.51
CA ASP A 172 -3.24 0.57 27.70
C ASP A 172 -3.47 -0.86 28.18
N MET A 173 -4.62 -1.10 28.83
CA MET A 173 -4.92 -2.36 29.50
C MET A 173 -6.40 -2.74 29.44
N VAL A 174 -6.68 -4.04 29.33
CA VAL A 174 -8.00 -4.65 29.52
C VAL A 174 -7.87 -5.86 30.43
N VAL A 175 -8.88 -6.10 31.26
CA VAL A 175 -8.91 -7.25 32.17
C VAL A 175 -10.04 -8.18 31.75
N ALA A 176 -9.71 -9.43 31.47
CA ALA A 176 -10.67 -10.47 31.15
C ALA A 176 -11.55 -10.81 32.37
N ILE A 177 -12.70 -11.44 32.13
CA ILE A 177 -13.62 -11.90 33.20
C ILE A 177 -12.89 -12.83 34.18
N ALA A 178 -11.99 -13.68 33.69
CA ALA A 178 -11.17 -14.57 34.49
C ALA A 178 -10.14 -13.83 35.39
N GLY A 179 -9.99 -12.51 35.23
CA GLY A 179 -9.11 -11.65 36.01
C GLY A 179 -7.71 -11.49 35.45
N ARG A 180 -7.41 -12.09 34.30
CA ARG A 180 -6.15 -11.89 33.59
C ARG A 180 -6.13 -10.55 32.87
N ALA A 181 -5.11 -9.76 33.12
CA ALA A 181 -4.92 -8.45 32.49
C ALA A 181 -4.04 -8.57 31.25
N PHE A 182 -4.48 -8.04 30.12
CA PHE A 182 -3.63 -7.86 28.94
C PHE A 182 -3.15 -6.41 28.90
N VAL A 183 -1.86 -6.19 28.69
CA VAL A 183 -1.23 -4.87 28.79
C VAL A 183 -0.35 -4.62 27.57
N GLY A 184 -0.54 -3.47 26.93
CA GLY A 184 0.30 -2.98 25.84
C GLY A 184 1.50 -2.17 26.35
N SER A 185 2.46 -1.89 25.49
CA SER A 185 3.58 -1.01 25.83
C SER A 185 4.08 -0.19 24.65
N PHE A 186 4.74 0.94 24.93
CA PHE A 186 5.42 1.77 23.95
C PHE A 186 6.73 1.12 23.50
N GLY A 187 6.98 1.16 22.19
CA GLY A 187 8.24 0.77 21.55
C GLY A 187 9.13 1.95 21.15
N PHE A 188 8.88 3.17 21.64
CA PHE A 188 9.63 4.37 21.27
C PHE A 188 9.64 5.42 22.39
N HIS A 189 10.64 6.31 22.38
CA HIS A 189 10.67 7.52 23.20
C HIS A 189 10.18 8.71 22.37
N PHE A 190 9.26 9.53 22.89
CA PHE A 190 8.76 10.71 22.19
C PHE A 190 9.85 11.74 21.79
N ALA A 191 10.99 11.74 22.49
CA ALA A 191 12.13 12.60 22.19
C ALA A 191 13.01 12.10 21.01
N ASP A 192 12.79 10.88 20.53
CA ASP A 192 13.52 10.26 19.40
C ASP A 192 12.55 9.49 18.52
N SER A 193 11.80 10.22 17.69
CA SER A 193 10.79 9.67 16.78
C SER A 193 11.36 8.96 15.55
N VAL A 194 12.69 8.94 15.39
CA VAL A 194 13.39 8.34 14.24
C VAL A 194 13.74 6.86 14.48
N SER A 195 13.57 6.36 15.72
CA SER A 195 13.96 5.01 16.15
C SER A 195 12.81 4.16 16.70
N ILE A 196 11.65 4.19 16.02
CA ILE A 196 10.46 3.41 16.44
C ILE A 196 10.73 1.90 16.34
N ARG A 197 10.35 1.17 17.39
CA ARG A 197 10.39 -0.28 17.43
C ARG A 197 8.99 -0.84 17.62
N SER A 198 8.79 -2.04 17.11
CA SER A 198 7.62 -2.83 17.51
C SER A 198 7.71 -3.19 18.99
N SER A 199 6.56 -3.48 19.57
CA SER A 199 6.35 -3.70 20.99
C SER A 199 5.65 -5.03 21.24
N THR A 200 5.38 -5.30 22.52
CA THR A 200 4.74 -6.53 23.01
C THR A 200 3.35 -6.26 23.55
N ILE A 201 2.48 -7.26 23.42
CA ILE A 201 1.33 -7.45 24.28
C ILE A 201 1.74 -8.48 25.33
N ILE A 202 1.55 -8.16 26.60
CA ILE A 202 1.81 -9.07 27.72
C ILE A 202 0.50 -9.40 28.43
N SER A 203 0.49 -10.49 29.21
CA SER A 203 -0.58 -10.77 30.16
C SER A 203 -0.05 -10.89 31.59
N VAL A 204 -0.90 -10.52 32.56
CA VAL A 204 -0.66 -10.67 33.99
C VAL A 204 -1.79 -11.51 34.58
N GLY A 205 -1.47 -12.70 35.09
CA GLY A 205 -2.42 -13.62 35.70
C GLY A 205 -2.94 -13.16 37.07
N THR A 206 -3.97 -13.84 37.58
CA THR A 206 -4.45 -13.67 38.96
C THR A 206 -3.43 -14.12 40.02
N ASP A 207 -2.54 -15.02 39.61
CA ASP A 207 -1.34 -15.46 40.34
C ASP A 207 -0.17 -14.47 40.23
N ARG A 208 -0.35 -13.36 39.51
CA ARG A 208 0.65 -12.32 39.20
C ARG A 208 1.77 -12.78 38.27
N SER A 209 1.65 -13.94 37.63
CA SER A 209 2.58 -14.37 36.59
C SER A 209 2.51 -13.43 35.38
N VAL A 210 3.66 -13.09 34.81
CA VAL A 210 3.76 -12.22 33.62
C VAL A 210 4.16 -13.07 32.41
N ARG A 211 3.45 -12.94 31.30
CA ARG A 211 3.79 -13.62 30.02
C ARG A 211 3.82 -12.64 28.86
N VAL A 212 4.73 -12.87 27.92
CA VAL A 212 4.67 -12.23 26.59
C VAL A 212 3.69 -13.03 25.74
N GLU A 213 2.62 -12.37 25.29
CA GLU A 213 1.55 -13.01 24.52
C GLU A 213 1.71 -12.76 23.01
N ALA A 214 2.18 -11.58 22.63
CA ALA A 214 2.46 -11.25 21.23
C ALA A 214 3.64 -10.27 21.11
N THR A 215 4.38 -10.37 20.00
CA THR A 215 5.47 -9.46 19.61
C THR A 215 5.16 -8.84 18.25
N GLY A 216 5.91 -7.81 17.86
CA GLY A 216 5.75 -7.20 16.53
C GLY A 216 4.48 -6.33 16.41
N VAL A 217 3.98 -5.79 17.52
CA VAL A 217 2.79 -4.93 17.57
C VAL A 217 3.24 -3.47 17.69
N VAL A 218 2.84 -2.59 16.78
CA VAL A 218 3.37 -1.23 16.72
C VAL A 218 2.44 -0.28 17.47
N PHE A 219 2.90 0.17 18.63
CA PHE A 219 2.19 1.10 19.51
C PHE A 219 0.74 0.66 19.82
N PRO A 220 0.55 -0.42 20.61
CA PRO A 220 -0.77 -0.87 21.03
C PRO A 220 -1.47 0.16 21.93
N ASN A 221 -2.62 0.65 21.48
CA ASN A 221 -3.43 1.70 22.10
C ASN A 221 -4.91 1.36 21.86
N GLY A 222 -5.69 1.27 22.93
CA GLY A 222 -7.03 0.70 22.90
C GLY A 222 -7.02 -0.83 22.82
N MET A 223 -7.77 -1.47 23.73
CA MET A 223 -7.99 -2.91 23.68
C MET A 223 -9.34 -3.30 24.27
N VAL A 224 -9.97 -4.28 23.62
CA VAL A 224 -11.26 -4.83 24.03
C VAL A 224 -11.26 -6.35 23.91
N ILE A 225 -12.02 -7.00 24.78
CA ILE A 225 -12.31 -8.42 24.69
C ILE A 225 -13.77 -8.57 24.26
N THR A 226 -14.00 -9.41 23.28
CA THR A 226 -15.35 -9.77 22.82
C THR A 226 -16.17 -10.41 23.94
N PRO A 227 -17.51 -10.26 23.96
CA PRO A 227 -18.33 -10.72 25.07
C PRO A 227 -18.25 -12.21 25.39
N ASP A 228 -17.93 -13.04 24.41
CA ASP A 228 -17.73 -14.48 24.60
C ASP A 228 -16.39 -14.83 25.26
N GLY A 229 -15.52 -13.84 25.48
CA GLY A 229 -14.20 -13.99 26.07
C GLY A 229 -13.16 -14.60 25.13
N LYS A 230 -13.47 -14.77 23.83
CA LYS A 230 -12.65 -15.56 22.91
C LYS A 230 -11.75 -14.74 22.01
N THR A 231 -11.99 -13.45 21.85
CA THR A 231 -11.18 -12.60 20.97
C THR A 231 -10.73 -11.33 21.69
N LEU A 232 -9.42 -11.08 21.69
CA LEU A 232 -8.81 -9.80 22.04
C LEU A 232 -8.61 -8.97 20.77
N ILE A 233 -9.14 -7.75 20.73
CA ILE A 233 -8.92 -6.78 19.65
C ILE A 233 -8.08 -5.63 20.20
N VAL A 234 -7.02 -5.27 19.49
CA VAL A 234 -6.05 -4.24 19.90
C VAL A 234 -5.86 -3.24 18.77
N GLY A 235 -5.86 -1.94 19.09
CA GLY A 235 -5.50 -0.90 18.13
C GLY A 235 -3.99 -0.72 18.01
N GLU A 236 -3.45 -0.76 16.79
CA GLU A 236 -2.05 -0.41 16.50
C GLU A 236 -2.00 1.02 15.94
N THR A 237 -1.64 2.00 16.79
CA THR A 237 -1.76 3.44 16.44
C THR A 237 -1.02 3.79 15.15
N PHE A 238 0.27 3.46 15.04
CA PHE A 238 1.08 3.84 13.87
C PHE A 238 0.88 2.96 12.64
N GLU A 239 0.19 1.83 12.78
CA GLU A 239 -0.22 0.98 11.65
C GLU A 239 -1.63 1.33 11.16
N GLY A 240 -2.37 2.14 11.93
CA GLY A 240 -3.72 2.57 11.63
C GLY A 240 -4.71 1.42 11.46
N ARG A 241 -4.53 0.33 12.22
CA ARG A 241 -5.33 -0.90 12.10
C ARG A 241 -5.70 -1.49 13.46
N LEU A 242 -6.81 -2.21 13.48
CA LEU A 242 -7.22 -3.09 14.57
C LEU A 242 -6.70 -4.51 14.27
N THR A 243 -6.07 -5.14 15.26
CA THR A 243 -5.51 -6.49 15.19
C THR A 243 -6.22 -7.38 16.21
N ALA A 244 -6.68 -8.55 15.78
CA ALA A 244 -7.36 -9.53 16.62
C ALA A 244 -6.45 -10.73 16.93
N TYR A 245 -6.67 -11.30 18.11
CA TYR A 245 -6.09 -12.53 18.60
C TYR A 245 -7.20 -13.40 19.18
N ASP A 246 -7.14 -14.70 18.93
CA ASP A 246 -7.98 -15.65 19.64
C ASP A 246 -7.39 -15.87 21.05
N ILE A 247 -8.24 -15.91 22.06
CA ILE A 247 -7.88 -16.25 23.43
C ILE A 247 -8.13 -17.76 23.59
N GLY A 248 -7.05 -18.52 23.67
CA GLY A 248 -7.09 -19.96 23.87
C GLY A 248 -7.65 -20.36 25.24
N GLU A 249 -7.94 -21.66 25.42
CA GLU A 249 -8.41 -22.20 26.70
C GLU A 249 -7.38 -22.04 27.83
N ASP A 250 -6.08 -21.98 27.50
CA ASP A 250 -4.99 -21.67 28.43
C ASP A 250 -4.75 -20.15 28.61
N GLU A 251 -5.67 -19.34 28.10
CA GLU A 251 -5.66 -17.88 28.07
C GLU A 251 -4.41 -17.29 27.37
N LYS A 252 -3.81 -18.03 26.43
CA LYS A 252 -2.79 -17.51 25.51
C LYS A 252 -3.41 -16.89 24.28
N LEU A 253 -2.71 -15.90 23.72
CA LEU A 253 -3.08 -15.30 22.46
C LEU A 253 -2.60 -16.16 21.27
N LEU A 254 -3.53 -16.47 20.38
CA LEU A 254 -3.34 -17.29 19.18
C LEU A 254 -3.86 -16.55 17.94
N ASN A 255 -3.55 -17.07 16.75
CA ASN A 255 -4.17 -16.67 15.48
C ASN A 255 -4.24 -15.15 15.24
N ARG A 256 -3.09 -14.46 15.37
CA ARG A 256 -2.96 -13.03 15.05
C ARG A 256 -3.48 -12.75 13.64
N ARG A 257 -4.41 -11.82 13.51
CA ARG A 257 -4.98 -11.38 12.22
C ARG A 257 -5.30 -9.90 12.23
N VAL A 258 -5.30 -9.26 11.07
CA VAL A 258 -5.87 -7.92 10.94
C VAL A 258 -7.38 -8.04 11.09
N TRP A 259 -7.94 -7.38 12.10
CA TRP A 259 -9.39 -7.31 12.32
C TRP A 259 -10.02 -6.24 11.42
N ALA A 260 -9.37 -5.08 11.29
CA ALA A 260 -9.77 -4.03 10.37
C ALA A 260 -8.61 -3.08 10.06
N ASP A 261 -8.47 -2.67 8.80
CA ASP A 261 -7.65 -1.50 8.44
C ASP A 261 -8.51 -0.24 8.55
N VAL A 262 -8.24 0.58 9.58
CA VAL A 262 -8.97 1.82 9.86
C VAL A 262 -8.43 2.97 9.01
N GLY A 263 -7.15 2.90 8.63
CA GLY A 263 -6.52 3.83 7.72
C GLY A 263 -6.20 5.21 8.31
N SER A 264 -6.08 5.34 9.64
CA SER A 264 -5.72 6.57 10.37
C SER A 264 -5.04 6.22 11.68
N LEU A 265 -4.30 7.16 12.30
CA LEU A 265 -3.88 6.98 13.69
C LEU A 265 -5.10 6.76 14.58
N ILE A 266 -5.15 5.58 15.18
CA ILE A 266 -6.19 5.19 16.13
C ILE A 266 -5.63 5.24 17.54
N ASP A 267 -6.50 5.54 18.48
CA ASP A 267 -6.19 5.54 19.90
C ASP A 267 -7.24 4.70 20.66
N GLY A 268 -7.66 5.09 21.86
CA GLY A 268 -8.59 4.29 22.68
C GLY A 268 -9.85 3.83 21.93
N ILE A 269 -10.20 2.55 22.11
CA ILE A 269 -11.32 1.88 21.43
C ILE A 269 -12.34 1.32 22.43
N CYS A 270 -13.59 1.10 21.97
CA CYS A 270 -14.59 0.31 22.69
C CYS A 270 -15.46 -0.53 21.74
N LEU A 271 -16.07 -1.61 22.26
CA LEU A 271 -16.87 -2.57 21.47
C LEU A 271 -18.36 -2.39 21.74
N ASP A 272 -19.18 -2.45 20.69
CA ASP A 272 -20.64 -2.34 20.78
C ASP A 272 -21.38 -3.68 20.63
N ALA A 273 -22.68 -3.66 20.93
CA ALA A 273 -23.52 -4.85 20.96
C ALA A 273 -23.72 -5.55 19.60
N GLU A 274 -23.40 -4.90 18.49
CA GLU A 274 -23.44 -5.50 17.15
C GLU A 274 -22.08 -6.08 16.73
N GLY A 275 -21.07 -6.01 17.61
CA GLY A 275 -19.72 -6.48 17.34
C GLY A 275 -18.86 -5.48 16.56
N CYS A 276 -19.28 -4.21 16.45
CA CYS A 276 -18.47 -3.16 15.84
C CYS A 276 -17.59 -2.48 16.90
N VAL A 277 -16.42 -2.03 16.48
CA VAL A 277 -15.47 -1.27 17.31
C VAL A 277 -15.62 0.21 17.02
N TRP A 278 -15.86 1.01 18.06
CA TRP A 278 -15.63 2.45 18.02
C TRP A 278 -14.16 2.73 18.28
N ALA A 279 -13.52 3.44 17.36
CA ALA A 279 -12.13 3.86 17.48
C ALA A 279 -12.02 5.39 17.51
N SER A 280 -11.20 5.88 18.44
CA SER A 280 -10.86 7.30 18.54
C SER A 280 -9.82 7.66 17.48
N ILE A 281 -10.05 8.77 16.77
CA ILE A 281 -9.17 9.28 15.73
C ILE A 281 -8.50 10.55 16.25
N VAL A 282 -7.18 10.47 16.38
CA VAL A 282 -6.32 11.59 16.76
C VAL A 282 -6.04 12.44 15.52
N GLN A 283 -5.98 13.76 15.70
CA GLN A 283 -5.59 14.65 14.61
C GLN A 283 -4.08 14.52 14.34
N SER A 284 -3.71 14.08 13.15
CA SER A 284 -2.34 14.13 12.62
C SER A 284 -2.29 14.87 11.28
N GLY A 285 -1.34 15.80 11.15
CA GLY A 285 -1.06 16.50 9.90
C GLY A 285 -0.99 18.04 10.02
N LEU A 286 -0.57 18.68 8.92
CA LEU A 286 -0.37 20.14 8.79
C LEU A 286 -1.66 20.98 8.83
N TYR A 287 -2.84 20.36 8.80
CA TYR A 287 -4.14 21.03 8.68
C TYR A 287 -5.04 20.79 9.91
N PRO A 288 -5.79 21.81 10.38
CA PRO A 288 -6.73 21.68 11.49
C PRO A 288 -8.06 21.06 11.06
N THR A 289 -8.10 19.73 10.94
CA THR A 289 -9.32 19.00 10.51
C THR A 289 -10.24 18.62 11.67
N GLY A 290 -9.77 18.69 12.92
CA GLY A 290 -10.39 18.08 14.08
C GLY A 290 -10.22 16.55 14.10
N GLY A 291 -10.28 15.96 15.30
CA GLY A 291 -10.33 14.51 15.49
C GLY A 291 -11.76 13.98 15.37
N GLY A 292 -11.94 12.68 15.65
CA GLY A 292 -13.25 12.06 15.51
C GLY A 292 -13.37 10.69 16.14
N LEU A 293 -14.52 10.07 15.96
CA LEU A 293 -14.83 8.71 16.39
C LEU A 293 -15.40 7.97 15.20
N VAL A 294 -14.92 6.75 14.96
CA VAL A 294 -15.34 5.95 13.81
C VAL A 294 -15.80 4.60 14.29
N ARG A 295 -16.96 4.16 13.82
CA ARG A 295 -17.53 2.84 14.10
C ARG A 295 -17.15 1.92 12.96
N VAL A 296 -16.42 0.86 13.28
CA VAL A 296 -15.78 -0.03 12.31
C VAL A 296 -16.27 -1.45 12.55
N LYS A 297 -16.73 -2.11 11.48
CA LYS A 297 -17.05 -3.54 11.48
C LYS A 297 -15.81 -4.35 11.13
N GLU A 298 -15.76 -5.61 11.56
CA GLU A 298 -14.71 -6.55 11.15
C GLU A 298 -14.59 -6.57 9.62
N GLY A 299 -13.35 -6.54 9.11
CA GLY A 299 -13.05 -6.33 7.69
C GLY A 299 -12.84 -4.86 7.29
N GLY A 300 -13.14 -3.89 8.17
CA GLY A 300 -12.80 -2.48 8.00
C GLY A 300 -13.89 -1.58 7.42
N GLU A 301 -15.11 -2.06 7.26
CA GLU A 301 -16.24 -1.21 6.88
C GLU A 301 -16.52 -0.15 7.96
N ILE A 302 -16.53 1.12 7.59
CA ILE A 302 -16.88 2.23 8.50
C ILE A 302 -18.37 2.49 8.40
N THR A 303 -19.12 2.13 9.45
CA THR A 303 -20.58 2.22 9.48
C THR A 303 -21.09 3.55 10.03
N ASP A 304 -20.32 4.17 10.95
CA ASP A 304 -20.63 5.50 11.50
C ASP A 304 -19.36 6.32 11.71
N VAL A 305 -19.52 7.63 11.68
CA VAL A 305 -18.46 8.62 11.96
C VAL A 305 -19.05 9.68 12.88
N LEU A 306 -18.28 10.25 13.80
CA LEU A 306 -18.62 11.41 14.63
C LEU A 306 -17.41 12.35 14.67
N GLY A 307 -17.65 13.66 14.70
CA GLY A 307 -16.60 14.67 14.73
C GLY A 307 -16.10 15.12 13.37
N PHE A 308 -14.78 15.30 13.21
CA PHE A 308 -14.16 15.93 12.04
C PHE A 308 -14.66 17.37 11.80
N GLY A 309 -14.82 18.15 12.88
CA GLY A 309 -15.35 19.51 12.85
C GLY A 309 -16.89 19.60 12.89
N ALA A 310 -17.59 18.46 12.99
CA ALA A 310 -19.04 18.37 13.16
C ALA A 310 -19.42 17.80 14.55
N ASN A 311 -20.71 17.73 14.85
CA ASN A 311 -21.24 17.25 16.15
C ASN A 311 -20.70 18.03 17.37
N GLY A 312 -20.17 19.24 17.12
CA GLY A 312 -19.50 20.06 18.13
C GLY A 312 -18.10 19.56 18.51
N ILE A 313 -17.55 18.52 17.86
CA ILE A 313 -16.22 17.95 18.14
C ILE A 313 -15.21 18.58 17.19
N THR A 314 -14.32 19.39 17.74
CA THR A 314 -13.41 20.24 16.95
C THR A 314 -11.95 19.93 17.17
N ASN A 315 -11.62 19.17 18.23
CA ASN A 315 -10.26 18.82 18.58
C ASN A 315 -10.00 17.31 18.47
N SER A 316 -8.79 16.86 18.80
CA SER A 316 -8.41 15.44 18.78
C SER A 316 -9.20 14.64 19.79
N VAL A 317 -9.53 13.39 19.44
CA VAL A 317 -10.17 12.44 20.36
C VAL A 317 -9.19 11.31 20.64
N PHE A 318 -8.90 11.08 21.91
CA PHE A 318 -7.83 10.17 22.34
C PHE A 318 -8.36 8.86 22.92
N ALA A 319 -9.56 8.87 23.50
CA ALA A 319 -10.15 7.65 24.01
C ALA A 319 -11.68 7.70 24.02
N CYS A 320 -12.31 6.53 23.94
CA CYS A 320 -13.76 6.41 23.93
C CYS A 320 -14.28 5.19 24.69
N GLN A 321 -15.52 5.29 25.20
CA GLN A 321 -16.19 4.25 25.96
C GLN A 321 -17.71 4.37 25.81
N LEU A 322 -18.38 3.25 25.51
CA LEU A 322 -19.84 3.18 25.49
C LEU A 322 -20.43 3.00 26.90
N GLY A 323 -21.61 3.56 27.10
CA GLY A 323 -22.41 3.34 28.30
C GLY A 323 -23.83 3.85 28.15
N THR A 324 -24.49 4.14 29.28
CA THR A 324 -25.89 4.58 29.33
C THR A 324 -26.06 5.74 30.29
N ASP A 325 -26.90 6.71 29.94
CA ASP A 325 -27.21 7.84 30.80
C ASP A 325 -28.32 7.57 31.83
N ASP A 326 -28.81 8.64 32.44
CA ASP A 326 -29.86 8.60 33.45
C ASP A 326 -31.20 8.12 32.87
N ASP A 327 -31.47 8.44 31.61
CA ASP A 327 -32.68 8.10 30.86
C ASP A 327 -32.60 6.73 30.16
N GLY A 328 -31.49 6.01 30.34
CA GLY A 328 -31.26 4.69 29.75
C GLY A 328 -30.86 4.73 28.27
N LYS A 329 -30.60 5.92 27.72
CA LYS A 329 -30.13 6.08 26.34
C LYS A 329 -28.66 5.72 26.22
N HIS A 330 -28.28 5.16 25.07
CA HIS A 330 -26.90 4.80 24.81
C HIS A 330 -26.06 6.04 24.51
N GLN A 331 -24.92 6.12 25.19
CA GLN A 331 -24.00 7.24 25.08
C GLN A 331 -22.61 6.72 24.73
N LEU A 332 -21.95 7.43 23.82
CA LEU A 332 -20.52 7.31 23.60
C LEU A 332 -19.83 8.44 24.38
N PHE A 333 -19.07 8.06 25.39
CA PHE A 333 -18.23 8.95 26.18
C PHE A 333 -16.84 9.00 25.56
N PHE A 334 -16.22 10.18 25.49
CA PHE A 334 -14.90 10.32 24.87
C PHE A 334 -14.10 11.48 25.45
N MET A 335 -12.78 11.39 25.32
CA MET A 335 -11.81 12.37 25.80
C MET A 335 -11.32 13.21 24.62
N GLU A 336 -11.61 14.51 24.64
CA GLU A 336 -11.24 15.45 23.60
C GLU A 336 -10.21 16.46 24.11
N ALA A 337 -9.15 16.73 23.33
CA ALA A 337 -8.17 17.76 23.64
C ALA A 337 -7.52 18.38 22.38
N VAL A 338 -7.06 19.63 22.52
CA VAL A 338 -6.52 20.47 21.42
C VAL A 338 -5.26 19.89 20.75
N THR A 339 -4.41 19.19 21.50
CA THR A 339 -3.16 18.60 20.96
C THR A 339 -2.71 17.40 21.78
N ALA A 340 -1.95 16.51 21.14
CA ALA A 340 -1.32 15.34 21.74
C ALA A 340 -0.01 15.65 22.51
N TYR A 341 0.51 16.89 22.47
CA TYR A 341 1.93 17.11 22.74
C TYR A 341 2.32 17.62 24.13
N ASP A 342 3.17 16.79 24.75
CA ASP A 342 4.28 17.12 25.66
C ASP A 342 5.01 18.43 25.31
N HIS A 343 5.13 18.80 24.04
CA HIS A 343 5.78 20.04 23.58
C HIS A 343 5.10 21.33 24.08
N LEU A 344 3.78 21.34 24.29
CA LEU A 344 3.07 22.50 24.84
C LEU A 344 3.27 22.59 26.36
N ILE A 345 3.31 21.45 27.05
CA ILE A 345 3.62 21.34 28.49
C ILE A 345 5.08 21.74 28.76
N TRP A 346 6.00 21.37 27.87
CA TRP A 346 7.43 21.70 27.96
C TRP A 346 7.74 23.18 27.65
N LYS A 347 6.95 23.81 26.78
CA LYS A 347 7.13 25.21 26.34
C LYS A 347 6.33 26.22 27.17
N ASP A 348 5.08 25.90 27.49
CA ASP A 348 4.10 26.84 28.06
C ASP A 348 3.55 26.37 29.44
N GLY A 349 3.98 25.19 29.93
CA GLY A 349 3.66 24.65 31.26
C GLY A 349 2.35 23.84 31.35
N PRO A 350 2.18 22.99 32.38
CA PRO A 350 0.98 22.14 32.55
C PRO A 350 -0.34 22.93 32.72
N GLU A 351 -0.27 24.17 33.25
CA GLU A 351 -1.45 25.01 33.47
C GLU A 351 -2.07 25.54 32.17
N ALA A 352 -1.27 25.70 31.11
CA ALA A 352 -1.77 26.04 29.77
C ALA A 352 -2.54 24.89 29.12
N ALA A 353 -2.19 23.63 29.48
CA ALA A 353 -2.83 22.42 28.98
C ALA A 353 -4.16 22.07 29.69
N ARG A 354 -4.27 22.33 31.01
CA ARG A 354 -5.50 22.10 31.81
C ARG A 354 -6.78 22.69 31.20
N LYS A 355 -6.66 23.79 30.47
CA LYS A 355 -7.81 24.54 29.94
C LYS A 355 -8.46 23.90 28.72
N ASN A 356 -7.92 22.79 28.19
CA ASN A 356 -8.25 22.30 26.86
C ASN A 356 -8.68 20.83 26.79
N GLY A 357 -8.55 20.04 27.87
CA GLY A 357 -9.03 18.65 27.92
C GLY A 357 -10.47 18.55 28.43
N LEU A 358 -11.31 17.80 27.73
CA LEU A 358 -12.74 17.66 28.00
C LEU A 358 -13.15 16.18 28.01
N MET A 359 -14.02 15.80 28.96
CA MET A 359 -14.84 14.60 28.83
C MET A 359 -16.18 14.98 28.22
N ARG A 360 -16.53 14.33 27.12
CA ARG A 360 -17.75 14.60 26.37
C ARG A 360 -18.61 13.37 26.21
N ALA A 361 -19.89 13.59 25.89
CA ALA A 361 -20.85 12.55 25.62
C ALA A 361 -21.71 12.90 24.41
N ILE A 362 -22.03 11.89 23.60
CA ILE A 362 -22.95 12.01 22.47
C ILE A 362 -23.84 10.75 22.41
N GLU A 363 -25.12 10.96 22.11
CA GLU A 363 -26.08 9.86 22.00
C GLU A 363 -25.80 9.03 20.75
N VAL A 364 -25.82 7.71 20.89
CA VAL A 364 -25.60 6.75 19.79
C VAL A 364 -26.69 5.71 19.77
N LYS A 365 -26.89 5.05 18.62
CA LYS A 365 -27.98 4.08 18.44
C LYS A 365 -27.69 2.72 19.09
N VAL A 366 -26.41 2.31 19.08
CA VAL A 366 -25.99 0.97 19.52
C VAL A 366 -25.27 1.10 20.87
N GLY A 367 -25.71 0.32 21.85
CA GLY A 367 -25.13 0.29 23.19
C GLY A 367 -23.86 -0.55 23.30
N PRO A 368 -23.23 -0.60 24.49
CA PRO A 368 -22.01 -1.37 24.72
C PRO A 368 -22.22 -2.87 24.51
N ALA A 369 -21.19 -3.56 24.02
CA ALA A 369 -21.14 -5.01 24.03
C ALA A 369 -21.23 -5.51 25.48
N ARG A 370 -22.14 -6.45 25.76
CA ARG A 370 -22.33 -6.98 27.11
C ARG A 370 -21.94 -8.45 27.15
N ILE A 371 -21.08 -8.76 28.10
CA ILE A 371 -20.90 -10.12 28.60
C ILE A 371 -22.24 -10.50 29.25
N LEU A 372 -22.92 -11.49 28.69
CA LEU A 372 -24.18 -11.99 29.25
C LEU A 372 -23.88 -12.72 30.56
N ASP A 373 -24.53 -12.33 31.65
CA ASP A 373 -24.56 -13.15 32.86
C ASP A 373 -25.18 -14.51 32.51
N ASN A 374 -24.56 -15.59 32.99
CA ASN A 374 -24.84 -17.00 32.67
C ASN A 374 -26.30 -17.48 32.92
N ASP A 375 -27.21 -16.62 33.36
CA ASP A 375 -28.59 -16.98 33.71
C ASP A 375 -29.62 -16.79 32.60
N SER A 376 -29.23 -16.44 31.37
CA SER A 376 -30.20 -16.11 30.30
C SER A 376 -30.06 -16.85 28.97
N LEU A 377 -29.52 -18.07 28.98
CA LEU A 377 -29.63 -19.01 27.85
C LEU A 377 -30.66 -20.11 28.14
N LYS A 378 -31.93 -19.84 27.80
CA LYS A 378 -32.90 -20.89 27.45
C LYS A 378 -33.43 -20.60 26.05
N SER A 379 -32.94 -21.38 25.08
CA SER A 379 -33.41 -21.43 23.70
C SER A 379 -34.89 -21.85 23.61
N PRO A 380 -35.52 -21.62 22.45
CA PRO A 380 -36.26 -22.71 21.85
C PRO A 380 -35.79 -23.00 20.43
N VAL A 381 -35.64 -24.29 20.18
CA VAL A 381 -35.45 -24.94 18.89
C VAL A 381 -36.68 -24.70 18.01
N VAL A 382 -36.48 -24.32 16.74
CA VAL A 382 -37.48 -24.53 15.68
C VAL A 382 -36.80 -25.14 14.46
N THR A 383 -37.33 -26.30 14.10
CA THR A 383 -36.95 -27.20 13.00
C THR A 383 -37.35 -26.63 11.63
N ALA A 384 -36.53 -26.95 10.63
CA ALA A 384 -36.78 -26.69 9.21
C ALA A 384 -37.89 -27.61 8.66
N GLU A 385 -38.68 -27.09 7.73
CA GLU A 385 -39.38 -27.89 6.71
C GLU A 385 -39.62 -27.07 5.42
N SER A 386 -39.74 -27.83 4.33
CA SER A 386 -39.60 -27.54 2.90
C SER A 386 -40.63 -26.62 2.23
N THR A 387 -40.25 -26.01 1.08
CA THR A 387 -40.93 -26.26 -0.22
C THR A 387 -40.16 -25.72 -1.43
N LEU A 388 -40.04 -26.56 -2.46
CA LEU A 388 -39.61 -26.26 -3.84
C LEU A 388 -40.83 -25.96 -4.71
N GLN A 389 -40.66 -25.08 -5.72
CA GLN A 389 -41.28 -25.02 -7.07
C GLN A 389 -41.10 -23.57 -7.56
N GLY A 390 -40.60 -23.21 -8.74
CA GLY A 390 -40.35 -23.89 -10.01
C GLY A 390 -40.77 -22.92 -11.14
N LYS A 391 -39.88 -22.64 -12.11
CA LYS A 391 -40.23 -22.23 -13.49
C LYS A 391 -38.99 -22.32 -14.39
N GLN A 392 -39.11 -23.10 -15.47
CA GLN A 392 -38.14 -23.35 -16.56
C GLN A 392 -38.38 -22.36 -17.75
N PRO A 393 -37.83 -22.57 -18.98
CA PRO A 393 -36.50 -22.10 -19.40
C PRO A 393 -36.56 -21.30 -20.73
N VAL A 394 -35.44 -20.74 -21.17
CA VAL A 394 -35.22 -20.42 -22.59
C VAL A 394 -33.79 -20.88 -22.96
N GLU A 395 -33.71 -21.89 -23.81
CA GLU A 395 -32.54 -22.41 -24.56
C GLU A 395 -32.09 -21.41 -25.64
N GLU A 396 -30.89 -21.38 -26.21
CA GLU A 396 -29.55 -21.94 -25.93
C GLU A 396 -28.61 -21.48 -27.07
N LYS A 397 -27.29 -21.61 -26.84
CA LYS A 397 -26.10 -21.46 -27.72
C LYS A 397 -25.47 -20.06 -27.74
N THR A 398 -24.24 -19.83 -27.29
CA THR A 398 -23.09 -20.70 -26.97
C THR A 398 -22.40 -20.17 -25.71
N LEU A 399 -22.56 -20.84 -24.57
CA LEU A 399 -21.82 -20.60 -23.32
C LEU A 399 -21.04 -21.85 -22.90
N GLN A 400 -21.50 -23.06 -23.27
CA GLN A 400 -20.87 -24.32 -22.88
C GLN A 400 -19.47 -24.54 -23.49
N GLN A 401 -19.19 -24.02 -24.70
CA GLN A 401 -17.84 -24.11 -25.27
C GLN A 401 -16.85 -23.15 -24.61
N GLU A 402 -17.31 -21.95 -24.21
CA GLU A 402 -16.50 -21.03 -23.43
C GLU A 402 -16.30 -21.56 -21.99
N GLU A 403 -17.34 -22.14 -21.38
CA GLU A 403 -17.27 -22.74 -20.03
C GLU A 403 -16.34 -23.98 -19.96
N GLU A 404 -16.27 -24.81 -21.01
CA GLU A 404 -15.37 -25.97 -21.06
C GLU A 404 -13.90 -25.56 -21.26
N GLU A 405 -13.58 -24.57 -22.10
CA GLU A 405 -12.22 -24.00 -22.17
C GLU A 405 -11.86 -23.23 -20.88
N GLU A 406 -12.83 -22.58 -20.24
CA GLU A 406 -12.66 -21.83 -18.98
C GLU A 406 -12.42 -22.73 -17.75
N GLN A 407 -13.05 -23.90 -17.67
CA GLN A 407 -12.81 -24.86 -16.58
C GLN A 407 -11.39 -25.41 -16.65
N VAL A 408 -10.89 -25.69 -17.86
CA VAL A 408 -9.53 -26.16 -18.09
C VAL A 408 -8.49 -25.10 -17.69
N LEU A 409 -8.71 -23.82 -18.04
CA LEU A 409 -7.83 -22.71 -17.64
C LEU A 409 -7.83 -22.47 -16.13
N ALA A 410 -9.00 -22.47 -15.48
CA ALA A 410 -9.12 -22.23 -14.04
C ALA A 410 -8.52 -23.36 -13.17
N GLU A 411 -8.63 -24.62 -13.63
CA GLU A 411 -8.02 -25.78 -12.98
C GLU A 411 -6.48 -25.75 -13.09
N ASP A 412 -5.92 -25.28 -14.21
CA ASP A 412 -4.47 -25.23 -14.46
C ASP A 412 -3.74 -24.24 -13.51
N TYR A 413 -4.37 -23.10 -13.19
CA TYR A 413 -3.80 -22.10 -12.27
C TYR A 413 -3.95 -22.46 -10.78
N THR A 414 -5.07 -23.07 -10.39
CA THR A 414 -5.39 -23.35 -8.98
C THR A 414 -4.76 -24.63 -8.44
N ALA A 415 -4.49 -25.63 -9.28
CA ALA A 415 -3.93 -26.92 -8.85
C ALA A 415 -2.53 -26.84 -8.22
N LEU A 416 -1.79 -25.73 -8.40
CA LEU A 416 -0.37 -25.61 -8.02
C LEU A 416 -0.08 -24.46 -7.04
N GLY A 417 -1.09 -23.69 -6.62
CA GLY A 417 -0.92 -22.58 -5.68
C GLY A 417 -0.04 -21.43 -6.20
N MET A 418 0.03 -21.24 -7.52
CA MET A 418 0.81 -20.15 -8.13
C MET A 418 0.01 -18.87 -8.38
N THR A 419 -1.32 -18.94 -8.33
CA THR A 419 -2.21 -17.79 -8.29
C THR A 419 -2.85 -17.64 -6.91
N THR A 420 -3.06 -16.41 -6.48
CA THR A 420 -3.83 -16.06 -5.27
C THR A 420 -5.29 -15.74 -5.58
N LEU A 421 -5.70 -15.76 -6.85
CA LEU A 421 -7.08 -15.49 -7.24
C LEU A 421 -7.96 -16.72 -7.00
N TRP A 422 -8.94 -16.54 -6.12
CA TRP A 422 -9.98 -17.52 -5.84
C TRP A 422 -11.07 -17.46 -6.91
N PRO A 423 -11.88 -18.52 -7.10
CA PRO A 423 -12.98 -18.52 -8.08
C PRO A 423 -13.93 -17.32 -7.96
N ASP A 424 -14.26 -16.91 -6.73
CA ASP A 424 -15.11 -15.74 -6.50
C ASP A 424 -14.40 -14.41 -6.88
N SER A 425 -13.08 -14.34 -6.69
CA SER A 425 -12.29 -13.19 -7.16
C SER A 425 -12.33 -13.08 -8.68
N ARG A 426 -12.18 -14.19 -9.41
CA ARG A 426 -12.31 -14.20 -10.88
C ARG A 426 -13.70 -13.74 -11.33
N ARG A 427 -14.75 -14.26 -10.70
CA ARG A 427 -16.14 -13.86 -10.97
C ARG A 427 -16.35 -12.36 -10.73
N TYR A 428 -15.81 -11.83 -9.64
CA TYR A 428 -15.84 -10.39 -9.36
C TYR A 428 -15.14 -9.60 -10.47
N LEU A 429 -13.92 -9.99 -10.88
CA LEU A 429 -13.14 -9.32 -11.92
C LEU A 429 -13.86 -9.29 -13.28
N ARG A 430 -14.58 -10.36 -13.65
CA ARG A 430 -15.39 -10.40 -14.88
C ARG A 430 -16.50 -9.34 -14.87
N SER A 431 -17.10 -9.08 -13.70
CA SER A 431 -18.16 -8.08 -13.51
C SER A 431 -17.68 -6.68 -13.13
N LEU A 432 -16.38 -6.52 -12.85
CA LEU A 432 -15.78 -5.30 -12.31
C LEU A 432 -16.00 -4.10 -13.23
N VAL A 433 -16.69 -3.06 -12.81
CA VAL A 433 -16.89 -1.85 -13.64
C VAL A 433 -15.55 -1.13 -13.86
N LEU A 434 -15.18 -0.96 -15.14
CA LEU A 434 -13.94 -0.25 -15.52
C LEU A 434 -14.13 1.27 -15.38
N GLY A 435 -13.04 1.99 -15.20
CA GLY A 435 -12.99 3.41 -14.87
C GLY A 435 -12.65 3.62 -13.40
N ARG A 436 -13.17 4.70 -12.80
CA ARG A 436 -12.79 5.08 -11.44
C ARG A 436 -13.10 4.01 -10.38
N GLU A 437 -14.14 3.19 -10.58
CA GLU A 437 -14.52 2.14 -9.63
C GLU A 437 -13.43 1.06 -9.47
N CYS A 438 -12.82 0.61 -10.59
CA CYS A 438 -11.79 -0.41 -10.52
C CYS A 438 -10.43 0.10 -10.01
N ARG A 439 -10.24 1.41 -9.75
CA ARG A 439 -9.03 1.91 -9.07
C ARG A 439 -8.80 1.23 -7.72
N ASN A 440 -9.85 0.80 -7.02
CA ASN A 440 -9.74 0.14 -5.72
C ASN A 440 -8.98 -1.20 -5.78
N VAL A 441 -8.87 -1.78 -6.97
CA VAL A 441 -8.08 -3.00 -7.23
C VAL A 441 -6.58 -2.69 -7.31
N PHE A 442 -6.19 -1.42 -7.44
CA PHE A 442 -4.81 -0.95 -7.51
C PHE A 442 -4.41 -0.20 -6.24
N ASN A 443 -3.10 -0.02 -6.03
CA ASN A 443 -2.55 0.78 -4.93
C ASN A 443 -2.06 2.16 -5.40
N LEU A 444 -2.82 2.78 -6.31
CA LEU A 444 -2.54 4.12 -6.80
C LEU A 444 -2.82 5.16 -5.70
N GLU A 445 -2.03 6.25 -5.69
CA GLU A 445 -2.26 7.36 -4.76
C GLU A 445 -3.71 7.90 -4.91
N PRO A 446 -4.43 8.14 -3.80
CA PRO A 446 -5.78 8.68 -3.87
C PRO A 446 -5.82 10.06 -4.54
N ASN A 447 -6.87 10.32 -5.32
CA ASN A 447 -7.06 11.57 -6.07
C ASN A 447 -6.02 11.89 -7.17
N THR A 448 -5.03 11.02 -7.39
CA THR A 448 -4.07 11.19 -8.48
C THR A 448 -4.63 10.65 -9.80
N ILE A 449 -4.73 11.49 -10.81
CA ILE A 449 -5.02 11.10 -12.19
C ILE A 449 -3.74 10.56 -12.80
N PHE A 450 -3.65 9.24 -12.92
CA PHE A 450 -2.47 8.57 -13.42
C PHE A 450 -2.69 8.19 -14.90
N LEU A 451 -1.95 8.86 -15.79
CA LEU A 451 -2.07 8.77 -17.25
C LEU A 451 -0.75 8.32 -17.90
N ASN A 452 0.15 7.70 -17.13
CA ASN A 452 1.48 7.27 -17.58
C ASN A 452 1.76 5.77 -17.31
N GLN A 453 0.76 4.90 -17.55
CA GLN A 453 0.89 3.43 -17.47
C GLN A 453 2.05 2.91 -18.33
N ASN A 454 2.31 3.52 -19.49
CA ASN A 454 3.34 3.09 -20.44
C ASN A 454 4.78 3.18 -19.89
N ALA A 455 5.03 3.97 -18.84
CA ALA A 455 6.35 4.08 -18.25
C ALA A 455 6.68 2.89 -17.34
N TYR A 456 5.97 2.79 -16.21
CA TYR A 456 6.30 1.84 -15.15
C TYR A 456 5.19 0.82 -14.89
N GLY A 457 3.97 1.05 -15.38
CA GLY A 457 2.78 0.27 -15.06
C GLY A 457 2.42 0.23 -13.57
N VAL A 458 1.35 -0.49 -13.26
CA VAL A 458 0.79 -0.56 -11.89
C VAL A 458 0.31 -1.99 -11.65
N ALA A 459 0.88 -2.67 -10.66
CA ALA A 459 0.41 -4.00 -10.28
C ALA A 459 -0.88 -3.87 -9.44
N PRO A 460 -1.91 -4.69 -9.69
CA PRO A 460 -3.11 -4.74 -8.88
C PRO A 460 -2.82 -5.50 -7.59
N LYS A 461 -3.63 -5.24 -6.57
CA LYS A 461 -3.49 -5.80 -5.22
C LYS A 461 -3.40 -7.33 -5.20
N PRO A 462 -4.18 -8.11 -5.99
CA PRO A 462 -4.03 -9.56 -6.00
C PRO A 462 -2.64 -10.04 -6.46
N VAL A 463 -2.04 -9.36 -7.44
CA VAL A 463 -0.68 -9.68 -7.93
C VAL A 463 0.36 -9.31 -6.87
N MET A 464 0.19 -8.17 -6.18
CA MET A 464 1.04 -7.80 -5.03
C MET A 464 0.90 -8.78 -3.85
N GLN A 465 -0.30 -9.32 -3.61
CA GLN A 465 -0.52 -10.35 -2.60
C GLN A 465 0.19 -11.66 -2.97
N ALA A 466 0.20 -12.04 -4.26
CA ALA A 466 0.98 -13.18 -4.75
C ALA A 466 2.49 -12.96 -4.55
N GLN A 467 2.99 -11.75 -4.81
CA GLN A 467 4.38 -11.38 -4.51
C GLN A 467 4.71 -11.62 -3.04
N ALA A 468 3.90 -11.07 -2.12
CA ALA A 468 4.10 -11.24 -0.68
C ALA A 468 4.03 -12.72 -0.25
N HIS A 469 3.14 -13.52 -0.88
CA HIS A 469 3.08 -14.96 -0.66
C HIS A 469 4.41 -15.64 -1.01
N PHE A 470 4.97 -15.38 -2.20
CA PHE A 470 6.22 -16.00 -2.63
C PHE A 470 7.42 -15.53 -1.79
N VAL A 471 7.47 -14.26 -1.38
CA VAL A 471 8.50 -13.76 -0.45
C VAL A 471 8.42 -14.52 0.88
N ASN A 472 7.24 -14.63 1.48
CA ASN A 472 7.07 -15.38 2.73
C ASN A 472 7.44 -16.86 2.56
N LYS A 473 7.05 -17.48 1.44
CA LYS A 473 7.36 -18.89 1.13
C LYS A 473 8.86 -19.14 0.97
N MET A 474 9.57 -18.20 0.34
CA MET A 474 11.02 -18.23 0.21
C MET A 474 11.69 -18.20 1.59
N GLU A 475 11.25 -17.31 2.49
CA GLU A 475 11.86 -17.16 3.82
C GLU A 475 11.50 -18.27 4.82
N MET A 476 10.40 -18.99 4.60
CA MET A 476 10.04 -20.14 5.45
C MET A 476 11.09 -21.26 5.42
N ASN A 477 11.75 -21.47 4.28
CA ASN A 477 12.87 -22.39 4.14
C ASN A 477 13.71 -22.01 2.90
N PRO A 478 14.67 -21.08 3.04
CA PRO A 478 15.40 -20.53 1.91
C PRO A 478 16.15 -21.56 1.08
N ASP A 479 16.81 -22.54 1.71
CA ASP A 479 17.57 -23.57 0.98
C ASP A 479 16.63 -24.47 0.15
N ARG A 480 15.52 -24.92 0.72
CA ARG A 480 14.54 -25.73 0.00
C ARG A 480 13.92 -24.94 -1.15
N PHE A 481 13.51 -23.70 -0.89
CA PHE A 481 12.88 -22.87 -1.90
C PHE A 481 13.82 -22.62 -3.07
N MET A 482 15.00 -22.05 -2.81
CA MET A 482 15.93 -21.64 -3.87
C MET A 482 16.47 -22.82 -4.67
N ARG A 483 16.77 -23.95 -4.02
CA ARG A 483 17.41 -25.09 -4.72
C ARG A 483 16.44 -26.05 -5.39
N ARG A 484 15.18 -26.13 -4.92
CA ARG A 484 14.24 -27.17 -5.39
C ARG A 484 12.94 -26.61 -5.92
N GLU A 485 12.38 -25.58 -5.29
CA GLU A 485 11.05 -25.07 -5.67
C GLU A 485 11.13 -24.00 -6.76
N ALA A 486 12.01 -23.00 -6.60
CA ALA A 486 12.10 -21.86 -7.51
C ALA A 486 12.40 -22.26 -8.97
N PRO A 487 13.36 -23.15 -9.29
CA PRO A 487 13.61 -23.54 -10.68
C PRO A 487 12.37 -24.14 -11.38
N LEU A 488 11.63 -25.00 -10.67
CA LEU A 488 10.40 -25.60 -11.19
C LEU A 488 9.30 -24.56 -11.40
N MET A 489 9.09 -23.68 -10.41
CA MET A 489 8.08 -22.62 -10.49
C MET A 489 8.41 -21.60 -11.59
N LEU A 490 9.68 -21.24 -11.78
CA LEU A 490 10.12 -20.36 -12.86
C LEU A 490 9.84 -20.99 -14.23
N ARG A 491 10.06 -22.30 -14.40
CA ARG A 491 9.73 -22.98 -15.66
C ARG A 491 8.22 -23.04 -15.92
N GLN A 492 7.42 -23.23 -14.88
CA GLN A 492 5.97 -23.16 -14.99
C GLN A 492 5.54 -21.74 -15.38
N ALA A 493 6.01 -20.72 -14.67
CA ALA A 493 5.75 -19.31 -14.97
C ALA A 493 6.14 -18.94 -16.41
N ALA A 494 7.29 -19.41 -16.90
CA ALA A 494 7.73 -19.22 -18.29
C ALA A 494 6.77 -19.87 -19.29
N SER A 495 6.22 -21.05 -18.95
CA SER A 495 5.25 -21.74 -19.81
C SER A 495 3.92 -21.00 -19.90
N HIS A 496 3.45 -20.36 -18.82
CA HIS A 496 2.24 -19.54 -18.84
C HIS A 496 2.39 -18.30 -19.72
N ILE A 497 3.48 -17.54 -19.55
CA ILE A 497 3.71 -16.36 -20.39
C ILE A 497 3.97 -16.75 -21.85
N ALA A 498 4.67 -17.86 -22.12
CA ALA A 498 4.89 -18.37 -23.47
C ALA A 498 3.57 -18.71 -24.17
N ARG A 499 2.62 -19.39 -23.49
CA ARG A 499 1.28 -19.62 -24.02
C ARG A 499 0.56 -18.32 -24.35
N PHE A 500 0.59 -17.34 -23.45
CA PHE A 500 -0.09 -16.06 -23.64
C PHE A 500 0.44 -15.26 -24.85
N ILE A 501 1.75 -15.36 -25.15
CA ILE A 501 2.38 -14.66 -26.28
C ILE A 501 2.56 -15.53 -27.53
N HIS A 502 1.98 -16.73 -27.54
CA HIS A 502 2.14 -17.75 -28.59
C HIS A 502 3.61 -18.01 -28.95
N ALA A 503 4.41 -18.36 -27.95
CA ALA A 503 5.81 -18.79 -28.08
C ALA A 503 6.00 -20.20 -27.51
N ASP A 504 7.09 -20.85 -27.89
CA ASP A 504 7.52 -22.09 -27.25
C ASP A 504 8.09 -21.81 -25.86
N ALA A 505 7.66 -22.59 -24.85
CA ALA A 505 8.05 -22.36 -23.47
C ALA A 505 9.57 -22.41 -23.25
N GLU A 506 10.26 -23.32 -23.95
CA GLU A 506 11.71 -23.47 -23.86
C GLU A 506 12.50 -22.28 -24.44
N ASP A 507 11.83 -21.42 -25.19
CA ASP A 507 12.45 -20.26 -25.84
C ASP A 507 12.32 -19.00 -24.97
N VAL A 508 11.58 -19.10 -23.86
CA VAL A 508 11.31 -17.99 -22.94
C VAL A 508 12.03 -18.18 -21.60
N VAL A 509 12.73 -17.13 -21.19
CA VAL A 509 13.39 -16.97 -19.89
C VAL A 509 13.05 -15.62 -19.25
N PHE A 510 13.23 -15.50 -17.94
CA PHE A 510 12.97 -14.25 -17.22
C PHE A 510 14.19 -13.34 -17.13
N VAL A 511 13.94 -12.04 -17.28
CA VAL A 511 14.89 -10.96 -17.03
C VAL A 511 14.20 -9.88 -16.20
N THR A 512 14.95 -9.12 -15.41
CA THR A 512 14.35 -8.14 -14.48
C THR A 512 13.65 -7.00 -15.21
N ASN A 513 14.17 -6.56 -16.35
CA ASN A 513 13.56 -5.50 -17.16
C ASN A 513 14.00 -5.62 -18.62
N ALA A 514 13.34 -4.87 -19.50
CA ALA A 514 13.68 -4.88 -20.92
C ALA A 514 15.15 -4.52 -21.17
N THR A 515 15.68 -3.50 -20.48
CA THR A 515 17.08 -3.07 -20.60
C THR A 515 18.07 -4.21 -20.31
N THR A 516 17.77 -5.07 -19.33
CA THR A 516 18.60 -6.24 -19.00
C THR A 516 18.55 -7.29 -20.11
N GLY A 517 17.37 -7.57 -20.67
CA GLY A 517 17.24 -8.49 -21.82
C GLY A 517 17.95 -7.99 -23.07
N MET A 518 17.82 -6.69 -23.37
CA MET A 518 18.52 -6.05 -24.50
C MET A 518 20.04 -6.15 -24.33
N ASN A 519 20.56 -5.90 -23.11
CA ASN A 519 21.99 -6.05 -22.82
C ASN A 519 22.45 -7.50 -22.94
N ALA A 520 21.68 -8.47 -22.46
CA ALA A 520 22.02 -9.89 -22.54
C ALA A 520 22.24 -10.33 -23.99
N VAL A 521 21.33 -9.94 -24.90
CA VAL A 521 21.47 -10.25 -26.33
C VAL A 521 22.65 -9.49 -26.94
N LEU A 522 22.70 -8.16 -26.79
CA LEU A 522 23.71 -7.32 -27.45
C LEU A 522 25.14 -7.67 -27.03
N GLN A 523 25.37 -8.04 -25.77
CA GLN A 523 26.69 -8.45 -25.27
C GLN A 523 27.08 -9.87 -25.67
N SER A 524 26.15 -10.68 -26.15
CA SER A 524 26.40 -12.07 -26.56
C SER A 524 26.73 -12.20 -28.05
N LEU A 525 26.57 -11.13 -28.84
CA LEU A 525 26.83 -11.18 -30.27
C LEU A 525 28.33 -11.10 -30.57
N ASP A 526 28.79 -11.99 -31.44
CA ASP A 526 30.17 -12.05 -31.91
C ASP A 526 30.36 -11.13 -33.12
N LEU A 527 30.26 -9.82 -32.89
CA LEU A 527 30.44 -8.81 -33.93
C LEU A 527 31.93 -8.62 -34.26
N GLN A 528 32.23 -8.59 -35.55
CA GLN A 528 33.56 -8.44 -36.11
C GLN A 528 33.83 -6.99 -36.56
N ASN A 529 35.07 -6.73 -36.99
CA ASN A 529 35.43 -5.46 -37.61
C ASN A 529 34.52 -5.15 -38.81
N ASP A 530 34.15 -3.88 -38.93
CA ASP A 530 33.31 -3.31 -39.98
C ASP A 530 31.85 -3.79 -39.97
N ASP A 531 31.42 -4.58 -38.97
CA ASP A 531 30.03 -4.96 -38.82
C ASP A 531 29.17 -3.74 -38.42
N GLU A 532 27.94 -3.70 -38.94
CA GLU A 532 26.96 -2.65 -38.65
C GLU A 532 25.79 -3.20 -37.82
N VAL A 533 25.39 -2.45 -36.79
CA VAL A 533 24.12 -2.64 -36.08
C VAL A 533 23.15 -1.54 -36.48
N LEU A 534 21.99 -1.91 -37.00
CA LEU A 534 20.98 -0.98 -37.51
C LEU A 534 19.88 -0.76 -36.47
N CYS A 535 19.54 0.50 -36.21
CA CYS A 535 18.33 0.88 -35.46
C CYS A 535 17.63 2.08 -36.11
N LEU A 536 16.50 2.50 -35.55
CA LEU A 536 15.82 3.73 -35.98
C LEU A 536 16.14 4.87 -34.99
N ASN A 537 15.99 6.12 -35.43
CA ASN A 537 16.05 7.28 -34.52
C ASN A 537 14.93 7.31 -33.46
N LEU A 538 13.95 6.39 -33.57
CA LEU A 538 12.85 6.18 -32.63
C LEU A 538 13.22 5.27 -31.45
N THR A 539 14.38 4.61 -31.51
CA THR A 539 14.82 3.63 -30.52
C THR A 539 14.91 4.21 -29.12
N TYR A 540 14.39 3.46 -28.14
CA TYR A 540 14.39 3.90 -26.75
C TYR A 540 15.80 4.28 -26.27
N SER A 541 15.92 5.45 -25.62
CA SER A 541 17.22 6.05 -25.30
C SER A 541 18.16 5.14 -24.52
N ALA A 542 17.65 4.28 -23.63
CA ALA A 542 18.49 3.32 -22.91
C ALA A 542 19.06 2.22 -23.83
N VAL A 543 18.29 1.78 -24.83
CA VAL A 543 18.75 0.83 -25.85
C VAL A 543 19.76 1.52 -26.77
N LEU A 544 19.49 2.74 -27.21
CA LEU A 544 20.43 3.53 -28.01
C LEU A 544 21.75 3.75 -27.27
N ASN A 545 21.71 4.01 -25.96
CA ASN A 545 22.92 4.11 -25.15
C ASN A 545 23.64 2.76 -25.01
N THR A 546 22.92 1.64 -24.97
CA THR A 546 23.51 0.30 -24.97
C THR A 546 24.22 0.02 -26.31
N LEU A 547 23.62 0.40 -27.43
CA LEU A 547 24.22 0.30 -28.76
C LEU A 547 25.48 1.17 -28.89
N ARG A 548 25.42 2.43 -28.44
CA ARG A 548 26.61 3.31 -28.38
C ARG A 548 27.71 2.71 -27.50
N HIS A 549 27.34 2.13 -26.36
CA HIS A 549 28.30 1.47 -25.48
C HIS A 549 28.93 0.24 -26.12
N LEU A 550 28.15 -0.55 -26.87
CA LEU A 550 28.66 -1.68 -27.65
C LEU A 550 29.72 -1.23 -28.65
N CYS A 551 29.42 -0.20 -29.46
CA CYS A 551 30.39 0.40 -30.41
C CYS A 551 31.68 0.87 -29.71
N TYR A 552 31.54 1.53 -28.56
CA TYR A 552 32.67 1.95 -27.74
C TYR A 552 33.51 0.76 -27.23
N CYS A 553 32.88 -0.31 -26.73
CA CYS A 553 33.56 -1.51 -26.26
C CYS A 553 34.29 -2.25 -27.39
N THR A 554 33.77 -2.16 -28.61
CA THR A 554 34.43 -2.61 -29.84
C THR A 554 35.42 -1.58 -30.39
N GLN A 555 35.90 -0.61 -29.59
CA GLN A 555 36.86 0.41 -30.07
C GLN A 555 36.44 1.09 -31.39
N GLU A 556 35.14 1.29 -31.60
CA GLU A 556 34.53 1.88 -32.80
C GLU A 556 34.74 1.07 -34.10
N PHE A 557 35.14 -0.22 -34.05
CA PHE A 557 35.17 -1.07 -35.25
C PHE A 557 33.80 -1.64 -35.65
N VAL A 558 32.79 -1.57 -34.77
CA VAL A 558 31.39 -1.82 -35.09
C VAL A 558 30.67 -0.48 -35.26
N GLU A 559 29.99 -0.29 -36.38
CA GLU A 559 29.28 0.95 -36.70
C GLU A 559 27.80 0.88 -36.25
N LEU A 560 27.32 1.95 -35.61
CA LEU A 560 25.90 2.13 -35.32
C LEU A 560 25.22 2.90 -36.46
N LYS A 561 24.36 2.19 -37.20
CA LYS A 561 23.58 2.78 -38.28
C LYS A 561 22.19 3.18 -37.81
N VAL A 562 21.91 4.48 -37.78
CA VAL A 562 20.61 5.02 -37.38
C VAL A 562 19.83 5.47 -38.60
N VAL A 563 18.66 4.88 -38.84
CA VAL A 563 17.74 5.31 -39.89
C VAL A 563 16.81 6.40 -39.34
N ASP A 564 16.86 7.58 -39.96
CA ASP A 564 16.05 8.73 -39.56
C ASP A 564 14.61 8.61 -40.08
N VAL A 565 13.67 8.34 -39.18
CA VAL A 565 12.24 8.30 -39.50
C VAL A 565 11.56 9.59 -39.05
N VAL A 566 10.80 10.19 -39.97
CA VAL A 566 9.95 11.35 -39.70
C VAL A 566 8.52 10.85 -39.48
N LEU A 567 7.91 11.22 -38.36
CA LEU A 567 6.53 10.87 -38.05
C LEU A 567 5.58 12.06 -38.27
N PRO A 568 4.30 11.81 -38.59
CA PRO A 568 3.75 10.52 -39.01
C PRO A 568 4.30 10.09 -40.38
N ILE A 569 4.38 8.78 -40.63
CA ILE A 569 4.77 8.24 -41.94
C ILE A 569 3.61 8.30 -42.94
N GLU A 570 3.91 8.25 -44.24
CA GLU A 570 2.89 8.20 -45.30
C GLU A 570 2.29 6.79 -45.43
N SER A 571 3.12 5.75 -45.49
CA SER A 571 2.70 4.35 -45.57
C SER A 571 3.74 3.43 -44.94
N TYR A 572 3.32 2.24 -44.50
CA TYR A 572 4.26 1.24 -44.01
C TYR A 572 5.22 0.73 -45.10
N ASP A 573 4.79 0.69 -46.35
CA ASP A 573 5.64 0.22 -47.45
C ASP A 573 6.81 1.18 -47.71
N LEU A 574 6.58 2.51 -47.67
CA LEU A 574 7.65 3.50 -47.79
C LEU A 574 8.64 3.44 -46.63
N LEU A 575 8.16 3.20 -45.40
CA LEU A 575 9.06 2.98 -44.26
C LEU A 575 9.91 1.72 -44.46
N VAL A 576 9.31 0.64 -44.94
CA VAL A 576 10.01 -0.63 -45.19
C VAL A 576 11.07 -0.46 -46.28
N GLU A 577 10.75 0.25 -47.38
CA GLU A 577 11.70 0.62 -48.42
C GLU A 577 12.86 1.44 -47.87
N GLN A 578 12.56 2.49 -47.08
CA GLN A 578 13.58 3.33 -46.46
C GLN A 578 14.54 2.52 -45.56
N VAL A 579 14.00 1.59 -44.76
CA VAL A 579 14.82 0.72 -43.90
C VAL A 579 15.60 -0.28 -44.74
N ALA A 580 15.01 -0.85 -45.79
CA ALA A 580 15.68 -1.79 -46.68
C ALA A 580 16.87 -1.15 -47.41
N ASP A 581 16.72 0.10 -47.87
CA ASP A 581 17.76 0.87 -48.55
C ASP A 581 18.94 1.22 -47.62
N ALA A 582 18.70 1.25 -46.31
CA ALA A 582 19.75 1.44 -45.33
C ALA A 582 20.56 0.18 -45.04
N ILE A 583 20.10 -1.02 -45.45
CA ILE A 583 20.84 -2.27 -45.20
C ILE A 583 22.06 -2.35 -46.12
N THR A 584 23.23 -2.66 -45.57
CA THR A 584 24.46 -2.88 -46.33
C THR A 584 24.89 -4.35 -46.25
N SER A 585 25.98 -4.69 -46.95
CA SER A 585 26.65 -5.98 -46.77
C SER A 585 27.26 -6.18 -45.38
N ASN A 586 27.39 -5.11 -44.60
CA ASN A 586 28.01 -5.11 -43.28
C ASN A 586 26.98 -5.19 -42.14
N THR A 587 25.70 -4.96 -42.42
CA THR A 587 24.65 -5.10 -41.42
C THR A 587 24.60 -6.53 -40.86
N ARG A 588 24.71 -6.67 -39.54
CA ARG A 588 24.67 -7.96 -38.81
C ARG A 588 23.54 -8.09 -37.82
N LEU A 589 22.94 -6.99 -37.40
CA LEU A 589 21.82 -6.99 -36.47
C LEU A 589 20.90 -5.81 -36.77
N ALA A 590 19.60 -6.05 -36.70
CA ALA A 590 18.60 -4.99 -36.60
C ALA A 590 18.02 -4.93 -35.20
N VAL A 591 17.97 -3.74 -34.61
CA VAL A 591 17.32 -3.47 -33.32
C VAL A 591 16.10 -2.59 -33.57
N LEU A 592 14.91 -3.16 -33.38
CA LEU A 592 13.64 -2.52 -33.72
C LEU A 592 12.70 -2.52 -32.51
N ASP A 593 12.07 -1.39 -32.23
CA ASP A 593 10.98 -1.33 -31.26
C ASP A 593 9.71 -1.96 -31.86
N HIS A 594 8.92 -2.72 -31.11
CA HIS A 594 7.56 -3.06 -31.55
C HIS A 594 6.66 -1.82 -31.41
N ILE A 595 6.78 -1.13 -30.27
CA ILE A 595 6.13 0.15 -30.02
C ILE A 595 7.18 1.13 -29.52
N ALA A 596 7.51 2.14 -30.33
CA ALA A 596 8.47 3.17 -29.96
C ALA A 596 7.98 3.93 -28.71
N SER A 597 8.78 3.89 -27.65
CA SER A 597 8.38 4.36 -26.31
C SER A 597 7.87 5.80 -26.32
N THR A 598 8.63 6.74 -26.90
CA THR A 598 8.33 8.17 -26.87
C THR A 598 7.06 8.51 -27.65
N THR A 599 6.91 7.95 -28.86
CA THR A 599 5.90 8.37 -29.83
C THR A 599 4.65 7.50 -29.82
N GLY A 600 4.73 6.28 -29.26
CA GLY A 600 3.66 5.28 -29.36
C GLY A 600 3.46 4.76 -30.78
N PHE A 601 4.47 4.89 -31.65
CA PHE A 601 4.44 4.39 -33.02
C PHE A 601 4.59 2.87 -33.04
N VAL A 602 3.66 2.17 -33.68
CA VAL A 602 3.70 0.72 -33.89
C VAL A 602 4.42 0.44 -35.20
N LEU A 603 5.59 -0.18 -35.11
CA LEU A 603 6.37 -0.57 -36.28
C LEU A 603 5.71 -1.77 -36.97
N PRO A 604 5.70 -1.82 -38.31
CA PRO A 604 5.17 -2.96 -39.07
C PRO A 604 6.21 -4.10 -39.09
N LEU A 605 6.47 -4.72 -37.94
CA LEU A 605 7.52 -5.72 -37.77
C LEU A 605 7.33 -6.94 -38.69
N GLU A 606 6.08 -7.29 -38.98
CA GLU A 606 5.66 -8.36 -39.88
C GLU A 606 6.10 -8.11 -41.33
N LYS A 607 6.34 -6.83 -41.68
CA LYS A 607 6.93 -6.43 -42.97
C LYS A 607 8.43 -6.23 -42.88
N LEU A 608 8.94 -5.73 -41.75
CA LEU A 608 10.37 -5.42 -41.57
C LEU A 608 11.23 -6.67 -41.34
N ILE A 609 10.82 -7.59 -40.47
CA ILE A 609 11.59 -8.79 -40.12
C ILE A 609 11.94 -9.62 -41.37
N PRO A 610 10.99 -9.90 -42.30
CA PRO A 610 11.31 -10.62 -43.53
C PRO A 610 12.39 -9.95 -44.40
N VAL A 611 12.50 -8.62 -44.38
CA VAL A 611 13.53 -7.90 -45.15
C VAL A 611 14.94 -8.21 -44.64
N PHE A 612 15.11 -8.30 -43.31
CA PHE A 612 16.37 -8.66 -42.68
C PHE A 612 16.67 -10.16 -42.83
N HIS A 613 15.67 -11.01 -42.61
CA HIS A 613 15.80 -12.46 -42.77
C HIS A 613 16.17 -12.88 -44.19
N ALA A 614 15.65 -12.22 -45.22
CA ALA A 614 16.04 -12.45 -46.61
C ALA A 614 17.54 -12.23 -46.87
N ARG A 615 18.25 -11.56 -45.95
CA ARG A 615 19.68 -11.27 -45.97
C ARG A 615 20.45 -12.00 -44.86
N ASN A 616 19.81 -12.92 -44.14
CA ASN A 616 20.34 -13.64 -42.97
C ASN A 616 20.78 -12.71 -41.82
N ILE A 617 20.08 -11.60 -41.64
CA ILE A 617 20.34 -10.65 -40.56
C ILE A 617 19.34 -10.93 -39.42
N PRO A 618 19.79 -11.28 -38.21
CA PRO A 618 18.89 -11.42 -37.06
C PRO A 618 18.27 -10.09 -36.62
N VAL A 619 17.07 -10.19 -36.05
CA VAL A 619 16.32 -9.05 -35.53
C VAL A 619 16.11 -9.19 -34.02
N LEU A 620 16.60 -8.21 -33.27
CA LEU A 620 16.30 -7.99 -31.85
C LEU A 620 15.16 -6.99 -31.71
N VAL A 621 14.04 -7.44 -31.16
CA VAL A 621 12.86 -6.62 -30.95
C VAL A 621 12.77 -6.13 -29.51
N ASP A 622 12.77 -4.80 -29.32
CA ASP A 622 12.33 -4.17 -28.07
C ASP A 622 10.80 -4.15 -28.04
N GLY A 623 10.23 -5.18 -27.42
CA GLY A 623 8.80 -5.34 -27.22
C GLY A 623 8.30 -4.77 -25.91
N ALA A 624 9.05 -3.94 -25.17
CA ALA A 624 8.71 -3.61 -23.78
C ALA A 624 7.29 -3.07 -23.57
N SER A 625 6.73 -2.35 -24.55
CA SER A 625 5.41 -1.72 -24.43
C SER A 625 4.28 -2.51 -25.11
N ALA A 626 4.56 -3.66 -25.73
CA ALA A 626 3.61 -4.41 -26.54
C ALA A 626 2.79 -5.51 -25.79
N PRO A 627 3.38 -6.36 -24.92
CA PRO A 627 2.63 -7.42 -24.23
C PRO A 627 1.43 -6.86 -23.45
N GLY A 628 0.23 -7.39 -23.71
CA GLY A 628 -1.02 -6.93 -23.09
C GLY A 628 -1.63 -5.67 -23.73
N GLN A 629 -0.94 -5.04 -24.69
CA GLN A 629 -1.46 -3.94 -25.50
C GLN A 629 -1.77 -4.37 -26.94
N LEU A 630 -0.91 -5.22 -27.52
CA LEU A 630 -1.10 -5.79 -28.86
C LEU A 630 -1.41 -7.29 -28.76
N PRO A 631 -2.16 -7.86 -29.72
CA PRO A 631 -2.31 -9.30 -29.86
C PRO A 631 -0.98 -9.91 -30.32
N LEU A 632 -0.11 -10.22 -29.37
CA LEU A 632 1.26 -10.63 -29.64
C LEU A 632 1.31 -12.13 -29.95
N ASN A 633 1.83 -12.47 -31.13
CA ASN A 633 2.17 -13.84 -31.49
C ASN A 633 3.64 -13.89 -31.92
N ILE A 634 4.51 -14.38 -31.03
CA ILE A 634 5.96 -14.38 -31.27
C ILE A 634 6.34 -15.35 -32.39
N ASN A 635 5.70 -16.51 -32.45
CA ASN A 635 5.99 -17.52 -33.48
C ASN A 635 5.65 -17.01 -34.88
N GLU A 636 4.52 -16.29 -35.05
CA GLU A 636 4.15 -15.68 -36.33
C GLU A 636 4.99 -14.46 -36.68
N LEU A 637 5.36 -13.66 -35.67
CA LEU A 637 6.20 -12.47 -35.86
C LEU A 637 7.60 -12.83 -36.38
N GLY A 638 8.13 -13.99 -35.96
CA GLY A 638 9.42 -14.51 -36.43
C GLY A 638 10.63 -13.75 -35.89
N ALA A 639 10.51 -13.04 -34.77
CA ALA A 639 11.66 -12.34 -34.18
C ALA A 639 12.71 -13.33 -33.64
N ASP A 640 13.99 -13.11 -33.95
CA ASP A 640 15.09 -13.93 -33.41
C ASP A 640 15.27 -13.74 -31.91
N PHE A 641 15.11 -12.50 -31.47
CA PHE A 641 15.10 -12.12 -30.06
C PHE A 641 13.93 -11.17 -29.81
N TYR A 642 13.18 -11.41 -28.73
CA TYR A 642 12.10 -10.51 -28.33
C TYR A 642 12.14 -10.26 -26.84
N VAL A 643 12.25 -8.99 -26.45
CA VAL A 643 12.26 -8.59 -25.04
C VAL A 643 10.94 -7.94 -24.69
N GLY A 644 10.16 -8.59 -23.83
CA GLY A 644 8.86 -8.11 -23.38
C GLY A 644 8.85 -7.72 -21.91
N THR A 645 7.98 -6.79 -21.53
CA THR A 645 7.81 -6.41 -20.13
C THR A 645 6.40 -6.73 -19.66
N ALA A 646 6.30 -7.47 -18.54
CA ALA A 646 5.00 -7.81 -17.96
C ALA A 646 4.50 -6.75 -16.97
N TYR A 647 5.39 -5.96 -16.36
CA TYR A 647 5.01 -5.00 -15.32
C TYR A 647 4.33 -3.73 -15.82
N LYS A 648 4.25 -3.53 -17.15
CA LYS A 648 3.58 -2.40 -17.78
C LYS A 648 2.10 -2.70 -18.00
N TRP A 649 1.77 -3.37 -19.09
CA TRP A 649 0.40 -3.55 -19.55
C TRP A 649 -0.24 -4.87 -19.11
N LEU A 650 0.57 -5.88 -18.75
CA LEU A 650 0.12 -7.15 -18.18
C LEU A 650 0.00 -7.12 -16.66
N PHE A 651 0.08 -5.95 -16.01
CA PHE A 651 -0.16 -5.81 -14.57
C PHE A 651 0.81 -6.58 -13.65
N GLY A 652 1.95 -7.04 -14.16
CA GLY A 652 2.96 -7.73 -13.36
C GLY A 652 3.62 -6.84 -12.28
N CYS A 653 4.20 -7.47 -11.25
CA CYS A 653 5.05 -6.76 -10.31
C CYS A 653 6.31 -6.22 -11.01
N LYS A 654 6.86 -5.12 -10.47
CA LYS A 654 8.11 -4.55 -10.98
C LYS A 654 9.21 -5.61 -10.98
N SER A 655 10.19 -5.42 -11.86
CA SER A 655 11.26 -6.39 -12.06
C SER A 655 10.80 -7.74 -12.65
N CYS A 656 9.70 -7.77 -13.41
CA CYS A 656 9.20 -8.94 -14.14
C CYS A 656 9.10 -8.65 -15.65
N SER A 657 10.06 -9.17 -16.40
CA SER A 657 10.14 -9.13 -17.86
C SER A 657 10.60 -10.48 -18.40
N PHE A 658 10.45 -10.70 -19.70
CA PHE A 658 10.85 -11.93 -20.35
C PHE A 658 11.70 -11.65 -21.58
N LEU A 659 12.56 -12.61 -21.90
CA LEU A 659 13.34 -12.66 -23.11
C LEU A 659 12.96 -13.96 -23.84
N HIS A 660 12.50 -13.81 -25.07
CA HIS A 660 12.40 -14.90 -26.03
C HIS A 660 13.66 -14.93 -26.89
N VAL A 661 14.24 -16.11 -27.08
CA VAL A 661 15.38 -16.36 -27.98
C VAL A 661 15.06 -17.56 -28.84
N SER A 662 15.09 -17.39 -30.17
CA SER A 662 14.87 -18.51 -31.08
C SER A 662 15.94 -19.59 -30.90
N LYS A 663 15.56 -20.86 -31.14
CA LYS A 663 16.43 -22.03 -30.99
C LYS A 663 17.83 -21.87 -31.60
N ALA A 664 17.94 -21.16 -32.72
CA ALA A 664 19.20 -20.95 -33.44
C ALA A 664 20.25 -20.20 -32.59
N TYR A 665 19.84 -19.36 -31.64
CA TYR A 665 20.74 -18.48 -30.89
C TYR A 665 20.87 -18.83 -29.40
N GLN A 666 20.12 -19.80 -28.89
CA GLN A 666 20.13 -20.18 -27.46
C GLN A 666 21.50 -20.66 -26.96
N ASN A 667 22.35 -21.19 -27.85
CA ASN A 667 23.71 -21.61 -27.49
C ASN A 667 24.70 -20.44 -27.36
N THR A 668 24.35 -19.27 -27.91
CA THR A 668 25.21 -18.09 -27.96
C THR A 668 24.76 -17.04 -26.94
N VAL A 669 23.45 -16.83 -26.78
CA VAL A 669 22.91 -15.83 -25.85
C VAL A 669 23.15 -16.24 -24.40
N ARG A 670 23.77 -15.34 -23.62
CA ARG A 670 24.09 -15.50 -22.21
C ARG A 670 23.44 -14.40 -21.36
N PRO A 671 23.17 -14.65 -20.07
CA PRO A 671 22.80 -13.60 -19.14
C PRO A 671 23.94 -12.59 -18.96
N VAL A 672 23.60 -11.34 -18.62
CA VAL A 672 24.58 -10.28 -18.31
C VAL A 672 25.48 -10.67 -17.13
N VAL A 673 24.93 -11.41 -16.15
CA VAL A 673 25.66 -11.88 -14.98
C VAL A 673 25.96 -13.37 -15.13
N THR A 674 27.24 -13.72 -15.20
CA THR A 674 27.70 -15.12 -15.13
C THR A 674 27.61 -15.64 -13.70
N SER A 675 27.08 -16.86 -13.51
CA SER A 675 26.90 -17.47 -12.17
C SER A 675 27.11 -18.99 -12.17
N LEU A 676 26.66 -19.66 -11.11
CA LEU A 676 26.89 -21.09 -10.85
C LEU A 676 26.44 -22.03 -11.97
N ALA A 677 25.45 -21.63 -12.76
CA ALA A 677 24.92 -22.43 -13.86
C ALA A 677 25.69 -22.27 -15.19
N TYR A 678 26.80 -21.54 -15.20
CA TYR A 678 27.60 -21.34 -16.41
C TYR A 678 27.92 -22.66 -17.12
N GLY A 679 27.59 -22.74 -18.42
CA GLY A 679 27.80 -23.93 -19.25
C GLY A 679 26.73 -25.02 -19.09
N GLN A 680 25.65 -24.77 -18.32
CA GLN A 680 24.56 -25.74 -18.11
C GLN A 680 23.37 -25.52 -19.07
N GLY A 681 23.47 -24.54 -19.98
CA GLY A 681 22.49 -24.29 -21.04
C GLY A 681 21.65 -23.04 -20.79
N PHE A 682 20.99 -22.56 -21.86
CA PHE A 682 20.26 -21.29 -21.90
C PHE A 682 19.32 -21.09 -20.71
N ILE A 683 18.43 -22.05 -20.47
CA ILE A 683 17.43 -21.97 -19.40
C ILE A 683 18.08 -21.84 -18.01
N GLU A 684 19.03 -22.73 -17.69
CA GLU A 684 19.65 -22.77 -16.37
C GLU A 684 20.52 -21.55 -16.11
N GLU A 685 21.24 -21.06 -17.12
CA GLU A 685 22.07 -19.87 -17.02
C GLU A 685 21.24 -18.62 -16.76
N PHE A 686 20.08 -18.47 -17.40
CA PHE A 686 19.17 -17.35 -17.10
C PHE A 686 18.40 -17.54 -15.78
N ALA A 687 18.20 -18.77 -15.32
CA ALA A 687 17.56 -19.04 -14.02
C ALA A 687 18.48 -18.69 -12.84
N ILE A 688 19.78 -18.96 -12.95
CA ILE A 688 20.75 -18.77 -11.85
C ILE A 688 21.74 -17.66 -12.24
N GLN A 689 21.47 -16.44 -11.77
CA GLN A 689 22.28 -15.24 -12.03
C GLN A 689 22.80 -14.60 -10.74
N GLY A 690 22.99 -15.40 -9.69
CA GLY A 690 23.23 -14.97 -8.32
C GLY A 690 21.95 -14.93 -7.48
N THR A 691 22.10 -14.98 -6.16
CA THR A 691 20.96 -15.01 -5.22
C THR A 691 20.16 -13.71 -5.28
N ARG A 692 18.87 -13.80 -5.57
CA ARG A 692 17.93 -12.68 -5.66
C ARG A 692 16.52 -13.08 -5.23
N ASP A 693 15.65 -12.08 -5.10
CA ASP A 693 14.22 -12.29 -4.93
C ASP A 693 13.56 -12.74 -6.24
N GLU A 694 13.22 -14.02 -6.32
CA GLU A 694 12.52 -14.63 -7.46
C GLU A 694 11.01 -14.39 -7.46
N ALA A 695 10.42 -13.82 -6.39
CA ALA A 695 8.97 -13.69 -6.24
C ALA A 695 8.34 -12.90 -7.40
N ASN A 696 9.03 -11.88 -7.91
CA ASN A 696 8.54 -11.02 -8.99
C ASN A 696 8.23 -11.80 -10.27
N PHE A 697 9.11 -12.73 -10.67
CA PHE A 697 8.87 -13.54 -11.86
C PHE A 697 7.71 -14.51 -11.67
N LEU A 698 7.59 -15.09 -10.48
CA LEU A 698 6.51 -16.02 -10.15
C LEU A 698 5.14 -15.33 -10.17
N THR A 699 5.08 -14.02 -9.93
CA THR A 699 3.81 -13.27 -9.99
C THR A 699 3.19 -13.17 -11.37
N ILE A 700 3.92 -13.48 -12.45
CA ILE A 700 3.39 -13.40 -13.82
C ILE A 700 2.13 -14.24 -13.99
N VAL A 701 2.05 -15.38 -13.31
CA VAL A 701 0.91 -16.28 -13.39
C VAL A 701 -0.35 -15.62 -12.83
N SER A 702 -0.25 -15.01 -11.64
CA SER A 702 -1.33 -14.20 -11.07
C SER A 702 -1.68 -12.97 -11.92
N ALA A 703 -0.69 -12.38 -12.60
CA ALA A 703 -0.90 -11.21 -13.43
C ALA A 703 -1.66 -11.55 -14.72
N LEU A 704 -1.33 -12.68 -15.35
CA LEU A 704 -2.06 -13.23 -16.50
C LEU A 704 -3.48 -13.66 -16.09
N ASP A 705 -3.63 -14.41 -15.00
CA ASP A 705 -4.93 -14.82 -14.46
C ASP A 705 -5.81 -13.58 -14.14
N PHE A 706 -5.23 -12.52 -13.59
CA PHE A 706 -5.93 -11.25 -13.39
C PHE A 706 -6.38 -10.61 -14.72
N TYR A 707 -5.47 -10.51 -15.69
CA TYR A 707 -5.72 -9.89 -16.98
C TYR A 707 -6.80 -10.64 -17.77
N GLU A 708 -6.71 -11.98 -17.81
CA GLU A 708 -7.70 -12.88 -18.40
C GLU A 708 -9.04 -12.81 -17.67
N SER A 709 -9.03 -12.79 -16.34
CA SER A 709 -10.26 -12.69 -15.53
C SER A 709 -11.01 -11.37 -15.69
N VAL A 710 -10.31 -10.24 -15.92
CA VAL A 710 -10.96 -8.97 -16.30
C VAL A 710 -11.54 -9.06 -17.72
N GLY A 711 -10.89 -9.82 -18.60
CA GLY A 711 -11.25 -10.08 -19.98
C GLY A 711 -10.38 -9.30 -20.96
N VAL A 712 -9.53 -10.00 -21.72
CA VAL A 712 -8.57 -9.41 -22.67
C VAL A 712 -9.24 -8.42 -23.64
N SER A 713 -10.30 -8.85 -24.33
CA SER A 713 -11.04 -8.01 -25.28
C SER A 713 -11.72 -6.82 -24.60
N ARG A 714 -12.09 -6.97 -23.32
CA ARG A 714 -12.73 -5.92 -22.53
C ARG A 714 -11.75 -4.83 -22.13
N VAL A 715 -10.56 -5.22 -21.65
CA VAL A 715 -9.43 -4.31 -21.41
C VAL A 715 -9.10 -3.54 -22.69
N TYR A 716 -8.97 -4.26 -23.80
CA TYR A 716 -8.64 -3.66 -25.10
C TYR A 716 -9.70 -2.66 -25.56
N ALA A 717 -10.98 -3.03 -25.56
CA ALA A 717 -12.06 -2.17 -26.00
C ALA A 717 -12.18 -0.89 -25.14
N HIS A 718 -12.06 -1.01 -23.81
CA HIS A 718 -12.11 0.14 -22.90
C HIS A 718 -10.94 1.10 -23.15
N ASN A 719 -9.71 0.60 -23.06
CA ASN A 719 -8.52 1.44 -23.19
C ASN A 719 -8.44 2.10 -24.58
N LYS A 720 -8.74 1.33 -25.64
CA LYS A 720 -8.71 1.83 -27.01
C LYS A 720 -9.75 2.92 -27.25
N SER A 721 -11.00 2.66 -26.90
CA SER A 721 -12.07 3.66 -27.11
C SER A 721 -11.82 4.93 -26.29
N LEU A 722 -11.29 4.80 -25.07
CA LEU A 722 -10.97 5.93 -24.22
C LEU A 722 -9.81 6.76 -24.77
N ILE A 723 -8.73 6.13 -25.25
CA ILE A 723 -7.58 6.87 -25.78
C ILE A 723 -7.86 7.54 -27.11
N ASP A 724 -8.66 6.91 -27.99
CA ASP A 724 -9.04 7.49 -29.28
C ASP A 724 -9.85 8.77 -29.05
N TRP A 725 -10.86 8.68 -28.18
CA TRP A 725 -11.66 9.83 -27.78
C TRP A 725 -10.81 10.90 -27.06
N ALA A 726 -9.94 10.51 -26.13
CA ALA A 726 -9.14 11.46 -25.36
C ALA A 726 -8.16 12.24 -26.25
N GLY A 727 -7.54 11.56 -27.23
CA GLY A 727 -6.66 12.21 -28.20
C GLY A 727 -7.37 13.31 -29.00
N GLU A 728 -8.55 12.99 -29.54
CA GLU A 728 -9.38 13.96 -30.28
C GLU A 728 -9.88 15.11 -29.39
N TYR A 729 -10.36 14.79 -28.19
CA TYR A 729 -10.85 15.75 -27.22
C TYR A 729 -9.76 16.76 -26.81
N LEU A 730 -8.57 16.26 -26.46
CA LEU A 730 -7.45 17.11 -26.04
C LEU A 730 -6.91 17.95 -27.21
N ALA A 731 -6.74 17.36 -28.40
CA ALA A 731 -6.31 18.11 -29.58
C ALA A 731 -7.28 19.25 -29.90
N THR A 732 -8.59 19.00 -29.81
CA THR A 732 -9.62 20.03 -30.00
C THR A 732 -9.57 21.09 -28.90
N THR A 733 -9.47 20.67 -27.64
CA THR A 733 -9.44 21.57 -26.47
C THR A 733 -8.21 22.48 -26.49
N TRP A 734 -7.06 21.95 -26.91
CA TRP A 734 -5.80 22.67 -26.99
C TRP A 734 -5.61 23.40 -28.32
N LYS A 735 -6.51 23.18 -29.31
CA LYS A 735 -6.39 23.71 -30.68
C LYS A 735 -5.07 23.30 -31.34
N THR A 736 -4.69 22.05 -31.13
CA THR A 736 -3.47 21.43 -31.67
C THR A 736 -3.84 20.14 -32.41
N ASN A 737 -2.93 19.16 -32.44
CA ASN A 737 -3.08 17.91 -33.16
C ASN A 737 -2.51 16.73 -32.37
N VAL A 738 -3.00 15.53 -32.67
CA VAL A 738 -2.35 14.28 -32.30
C VAL A 738 -1.09 14.07 -33.17
N LEU A 739 -0.05 13.43 -32.65
CA LEU A 739 1.18 13.14 -33.40
C LEU A 739 0.92 12.10 -34.51
N LEU A 740 0.23 11.01 -34.17
CA LEU A 740 0.06 9.86 -35.05
C LEU A 740 -1.41 9.61 -35.37
N PRO A 741 -1.75 9.26 -36.63
CA PRO A 741 -3.07 8.74 -36.95
C PRO A 741 -3.29 7.35 -36.33
N ASN A 742 -4.55 6.95 -36.16
CA ASN A 742 -4.92 5.71 -35.46
C ASN A 742 -4.27 4.44 -36.03
N TRP A 743 -4.00 4.39 -37.33
CA TRP A 743 -3.41 3.21 -37.97
C TRP A 743 -1.90 3.03 -37.69
N GLN A 744 -1.21 4.07 -37.22
CA GLN A 744 0.22 4.03 -36.84
C GLN A 744 0.43 3.91 -35.33
N ARG A 745 -0.63 4.13 -34.55
CA ARG A 745 -0.55 4.43 -33.13
C ARG A 745 -0.89 3.22 -32.29
N ALA A 746 -0.17 3.05 -31.20
CA ALA A 746 -0.45 2.03 -30.21
C ALA A 746 -1.86 2.23 -29.61
N PRO A 747 -2.61 1.15 -29.38
CA PRO A 747 -4.04 1.25 -29.11
C PRO A 747 -4.35 1.88 -27.76
N PHE A 748 -3.41 1.96 -26.80
CA PHE A 748 -3.66 2.50 -25.45
C PHE A 748 -2.87 3.78 -25.15
N VAL A 749 -2.10 4.30 -26.11
CA VAL A 749 -1.22 5.47 -25.92
C VAL A 749 -1.51 6.53 -26.99
N CYS A 750 -1.49 7.81 -26.62
CA CYS A 750 -1.57 8.90 -27.58
C CYS A 750 -0.62 10.03 -27.21
N ASN A 751 -0.01 10.64 -28.23
CA ASN A 751 0.75 11.87 -28.09
C ASN A 751 -0.07 13.01 -28.65
N VAL A 752 -0.39 13.98 -27.80
CA VAL A 752 -1.15 15.18 -28.18
C VAL A 752 -0.24 16.39 -27.99
N ARG A 753 -0.09 17.21 -29.04
CA ARG A 753 0.77 18.38 -29.01
C ARG A 753 0.22 19.37 -27.97
N ILE A 754 1.05 19.80 -27.03
CA ILE A 754 0.64 20.83 -26.06
C ILE A 754 0.68 22.23 -26.72
N PRO A 755 -0.19 23.17 -26.33
CA PRO A 755 -0.36 24.44 -27.03
C PRO A 755 0.72 25.47 -26.63
N VAL A 756 1.98 25.12 -26.85
CA VAL A 756 3.13 26.01 -26.67
C VAL A 756 3.98 26.01 -27.94
N GLU A 757 4.59 27.16 -28.24
CA GLU A 757 5.61 27.24 -29.27
C GLU A 757 6.90 26.54 -28.79
N TRP A 758 7.73 26.14 -29.74
CA TRP A 758 9.02 25.53 -29.39
C TRP A 758 9.87 26.56 -28.63
N PRO A 759 10.43 26.20 -27.47
CA PRO A 759 11.12 27.15 -26.61
C PRO A 759 12.43 27.65 -27.24
N MET A 760 12.79 28.89 -26.91
CA MET A 760 14.02 29.54 -27.32
C MET A 760 14.97 29.67 -26.12
N THR A 761 16.28 29.58 -26.35
CA THR A 761 17.32 29.88 -25.36
C THR A 761 17.33 31.37 -25.01
N LEU A 762 18.08 31.74 -23.96
CA LEU A 762 18.25 33.14 -23.55
C LEU A 762 18.93 34.00 -24.64
N GLU A 763 19.74 33.38 -25.50
CA GLU A 763 20.34 34.05 -26.66
C GLU A 763 19.39 34.19 -27.86
N GLY A 764 18.14 33.69 -27.75
CA GLY A 764 17.14 33.79 -28.80
C GLY A 764 17.33 32.78 -29.94
N THR A 765 18.01 31.65 -29.69
CA THR A 765 18.08 30.50 -30.61
C THR A 765 17.09 29.41 -30.20
N PRO A 766 16.51 28.61 -31.12
CA PRO A 766 15.66 27.48 -30.73
C PRO A 766 16.40 26.49 -29.84
N MET A 767 15.78 26.02 -28.76
CA MET A 767 16.38 25.00 -27.91
C MET A 767 16.61 23.70 -28.69
N SER A 768 17.69 23.00 -28.38
CA SER A 768 17.90 21.60 -28.78
C SER A 768 16.94 20.67 -28.05
N HIS A 769 16.89 19.41 -28.49
CA HIS A 769 16.09 18.37 -27.84
C HIS A 769 16.46 18.20 -26.36
N ASP A 770 17.76 18.15 -26.05
CA ASP A 770 18.25 17.92 -24.69
C ASP A 770 17.97 19.11 -23.77
N GLU A 771 18.04 20.34 -24.30
CA GLU A 771 17.70 21.56 -23.57
C GLU A 771 16.19 21.66 -23.25
N ALA A 772 15.33 21.01 -24.05
CA ALA A 772 13.89 20.97 -23.82
C ALA A 772 13.45 19.92 -22.78
N ILE A 773 14.30 18.97 -22.41
CA ILE A 773 13.96 17.90 -21.44
C ILE A 773 13.64 18.47 -20.04
N PRO A 774 14.48 19.34 -19.43
CA PRO A 774 14.18 19.91 -18.12
C PRO A 774 12.86 20.69 -18.09
N LEU A 775 12.50 21.32 -19.21
CA LEU A 775 11.22 22.00 -19.35
C LEU A 775 10.02 21.03 -19.31
N CYS A 776 10.16 19.87 -19.96
CA CYS A 776 9.15 18.83 -19.90
C CYS A 776 8.98 18.32 -18.46
N ASP A 777 10.09 18.11 -17.74
CA ASP A 777 10.08 17.69 -16.34
C ASP A 777 9.37 18.73 -15.45
N ALA A 778 9.68 20.02 -15.62
CA ALA A 778 9.00 21.09 -14.89
C ALA A 778 7.48 21.14 -15.15
N ILE A 779 7.02 20.91 -16.38
CA ILE A 779 5.59 20.83 -16.69
C ILE A 779 4.95 19.61 -15.99
N MET A 780 5.64 18.47 -15.99
CA MET A 780 5.13 17.25 -15.33
C MET A 780 5.01 17.43 -13.82
N ASP A 781 6.06 17.94 -13.17
CA ASP A 781 6.08 18.20 -11.73
C ASP A 781 4.98 19.19 -11.36
N PHE A 782 4.78 20.23 -12.17
CA PHE A 782 3.71 21.19 -11.94
C PHE A 782 2.30 20.57 -12.03
N LEU A 783 2.07 19.74 -13.06
CA LEU A 783 0.80 19.03 -13.22
C LEU A 783 0.51 18.09 -12.06
N ASP A 784 1.54 17.43 -11.53
CA ASP A 784 1.41 16.58 -10.35
C ASP A 784 1.16 17.41 -9.08
N ASP A 785 2.02 18.40 -8.79
CA ASP A 785 1.92 19.20 -7.56
C ASP A 785 0.61 19.96 -7.43
N GLN A 786 0.14 20.60 -8.51
CA GLN A 786 -1.06 21.45 -8.46
C GLN A 786 -2.35 20.69 -8.75
N TYR A 787 -2.33 19.74 -9.70
CA TYR A 787 -3.55 19.07 -10.16
C TYR A 787 -3.60 17.59 -9.83
N ARG A 788 -2.51 17.02 -9.29
CA ARG A 788 -2.35 15.58 -9.07
C ARG A 788 -2.51 14.79 -10.36
N ILE A 789 -1.97 15.30 -11.46
CA ILE A 789 -2.03 14.67 -12.78
C ILE A 789 -0.64 14.18 -13.17
N VAL A 790 -0.47 12.86 -13.18
CA VAL A 790 0.75 12.21 -13.64
C VAL A 790 0.60 11.87 -15.12
N VAL A 791 1.20 12.68 -15.98
CA VAL A 791 1.27 12.48 -17.43
C VAL A 791 2.70 12.67 -17.89
N ARG A 792 3.13 11.95 -18.93
CA ARG A 792 4.48 12.17 -19.49
C ARG A 792 4.42 13.32 -20.49
N VAL A 793 5.30 14.31 -20.36
CA VAL A 793 5.58 15.30 -21.41
C VAL A 793 6.93 14.96 -22.05
N VAL A 794 7.00 15.02 -23.39
CA VAL A 794 8.22 14.72 -24.14
C VAL A 794 8.44 15.71 -25.29
N PRO A 795 9.70 16.09 -25.57
CA PRO A 795 10.05 16.75 -26.81
C PRO A 795 10.16 15.71 -27.93
N PHE A 796 9.62 16.01 -29.11
CA PHE A 796 9.79 15.19 -30.31
C PHE A 796 9.60 16.06 -31.56
N GLN A 797 10.50 15.92 -32.56
CA GLN A 797 10.46 16.70 -33.81
C GLN A 797 10.19 18.20 -33.61
N ASN A 798 10.93 18.82 -32.70
CA ASN A 798 10.82 20.24 -32.35
C ASN A 798 9.40 20.68 -31.92
N GLN A 799 8.66 19.76 -31.28
CA GLN A 799 7.38 20.03 -30.62
C GLN A 799 7.32 19.33 -29.25
N LEU A 800 6.48 19.84 -28.35
CA LEU A 800 6.22 19.21 -27.07
C LEU A 800 4.89 18.45 -27.11
N TYR A 801 4.89 17.22 -26.60
CA TYR A 801 3.72 16.35 -26.57
C TYR A 801 3.43 15.87 -25.16
N ALA A 802 2.15 15.88 -24.78
CA ALA A 802 1.66 15.08 -23.67
C ALA A 802 1.40 13.66 -24.18
N ARG A 803 2.21 12.71 -23.71
CA ARG A 803 2.03 11.27 -23.95
C ARG A 803 1.08 10.70 -22.91
N ILE A 804 -0.19 10.66 -23.28
CA ILE A 804 -1.26 10.09 -22.46
C ILE A 804 -1.37 8.58 -22.67
N SER A 805 -1.80 7.88 -21.64
CA SER A 805 -2.10 6.44 -21.70
C SER A 805 -3.37 6.11 -20.96
N ALA A 806 -4.18 5.23 -21.55
CA ALA A 806 -5.42 4.73 -20.98
C ALA A 806 -5.21 3.36 -20.38
N GLN A 807 -5.72 3.16 -19.17
CA GLN A 807 -5.79 1.87 -18.52
C GLN A 807 -7.19 1.65 -17.94
N ILE A 808 -7.50 0.41 -17.54
CA ILE A 808 -8.83 0.03 -17.06
C ILE A 808 -9.36 0.92 -15.95
N TYR A 809 -8.49 1.56 -15.17
CA TYR A 809 -8.85 2.43 -14.05
C TYR A 809 -9.05 3.90 -14.43
N ASN A 810 -8.93 4.25 -15.71
CA ASN A 810 -9.15 5.60 -16.23
C ASN A 810 -10.55 5.76 -16.83
N GLU A 811 -11.06 6.98 -16.78
CA GLU A 811 -12.33 7.38 -17.38
C GLU A 811 -12.22 8.74 -18.09
N ARG A 812 -13.24 9.13 -18.85
CA ARG A 812 -13.23 10.38 -19.65
C ARG A 812 -12.86 11.61 -18.83
N LYS A 813 -13.40 11.69 -17.61
CA LYS A 813 -13.20 12.81 -16.69
C LYS A 813 -11.72 13.08 -16.36
N ASP A 814 -10.89 12.03 -16.34
CA ASP A 814 -9.46 12.15 -16.09
C ASP A 814 -8.79 13.02 -17.17
N TYR A 815 -9.15 12.78 -18.44
CA TYR A 815 -8.62 13.53 -19.59
C TYR A 815 -9.24 14.91 -19.72
N GLU A 816 -10.50 15.10 -19.34
CA GLU A 816 -11.13 16.43 -19.26
C GLU A 816 -10.42 17.33 -18.24
N GLN A 817 -9.96 16.75 -17.12
CA GLN A 817 -9.19 17.48 -16.12
C GLN A 817 -7.78 17.80 -16.62
N LEU A 818 -7.09 16.87 -17.30
CA LEU A 818 -5.83 17.16 -17.99
C LEU A 818 -6.01 18.27 -19.03
N GLY A 819 -7.09 18.23 -19.80
CA GLY A 819 -7.41 19.23 -20.82
C GLY A 819 -7.45 20.64 -20.24
N ARG A 820 -8.20 20.81 -19.14
CA ARG A 820 -8.32 22.09 -18.42
C ARG A 820 -7.00 22.52 -17.76
N ALA A 821 -6.33 21.62 -17.06
CA ALA A 821 -5.07 21.91 -16.38
C ALA A 821 -3.99 22.36 -17.36
N MET A 822 -3.84 21.67 -18.49
CA MET A 822 -2.84 22.03 -19.51
C MET A 822 -3.14 23.39 -20.15
N VAL A 823 -4.42 23.73 -20.39
CA VAL A 823 -4.78 25.09 -20.85
C VAL A 823 -4.35 26.12 -19.81
N GLU A 824 -4.61 25.90 -18.53
CA GLU A 824 -4.20 26.84 -17.48
C GLU A 824 -2.66 27.00 -17.41
N VAL A 825 -1.91 25.90 -17.51
CA VAL A 825 -0.44 25.88 -17.56
C VAL A 825 0.09 26.72 -18.73
N THR A 826 -0.59 26.65 -19.87
CA THR A 826 -0.11 27.22 -21.14
C THR A 826 -0.71 28.58 -21.48
N ASN A 827 -1.71 29.06 -20.73
CA ASN A 827 -2.41 30.33 -20.98
C ASN A 827 -1.70 31.56 -20.36
N THR A 828 -0.38 31.50 -20.17
CA THR A 828 0.48 32.66 -19.92
C THR A 828 1.17 33.11 -21.22
N PRO A 829 1.59 34.38 -21.36
CA PRO A 829 2.16 34.89 -22.61
C PRO A 829 3.37 34.09 -23.10
N THR A 830 4.14 33.53 -22.17
CA THR A 830 5.16 32.50 -22.42
C THR A 830 5.17 31.49 -21.25
N LEU A 831 5.67 30.28 -21.48
CA LEU A 831 5.97 29.32 -20.40
C LEU A 831 7.10 29.84 -19.48
N GLY A 832 7.96 30.74 -19.99
CA GLY A 832 8.94 31.47 -19.20
C GLY A 832 8.30 32.42 -18.18
N ASP A 833 7.24 33.15 -18.55
CA ASP A 833 6.48 33.99 -17.61
C ASP A 833 5.79 33.16 -16.51
N TYR A 834 5.39 31.93 -16.85
CA TYR A 834 4.83 30.99 -15.91
C TYR A 834 5.86 30.56 -14.86
N LEU A 835 7.01 30.06 -15.30
CA LEU A 835 8.11 29.59 -14.44
C LEU A 835 8.68 30.74 -13.59
N ALA A 836 8.84 31.93 -14.18
CA ALA A 836 9.28 33.13 -13.48
C ALA A 836 8.31 33.58 -12.36
N ARG A 837 7.00 33.39 -12.54
CA ARG A 837 5.99 33.65 -11.49
C ARG A 837 6.07 32.64 -10.34
N MET A 838 6.55 31.44 -10.60
CA MET A 838 6.69 30.37 -9.61
C MET A 838 7.99 30.42 -8.79
N ARG A 839 8.92 31.35 -9.11
CA ARG A 839 10.27 31.41 -8.53
C ARG A 839 11.09 30.12 -8.76
N LEU A 840 10.88 29.47 -9.90
CA LEU A 840 11.72 28.40 -10.41
C LEU A 840 12.79 28.98 -11.35
#